data_AF-L8DIX7-F1
#
_entry.id   AF-L8DIX7-F1
#
_cell.length_a   1.000
_cell.length_b   1.000
_cell.length_c   1.000
_cell.angle_alpha   90.00
_cell.angle_beta   90.00
_cell.angle_gamma   90.00
#
_symmetry.space_group_name_H-M   'P 1'
#
loop_
_entity.id
_entity.type
_entity.pdbx_description
1 polymer ?
#
loop_
_entity_poly.entity_id
_entity_poly.type
_entity_poly.pdbx_seq_one_letter_code
_entity_poly.pdbx_strand_id
1 'polypeptide(L)'
;MAVQQGGSNPEPGYPFGAIVGQDRLRLSLILCAVHPGIGGVLIRGEKGTAKSTVVRALATLLPAVEDEHGSRPAKLVELPIGATEDRVVGSIDLEKVLRDGERAFQPGLLAAAHRGVLYVDEVNLLHDHLVDVLLDAAAMGRVHVERDGVSHSHPAQFVLVGTMNPEEGELRPQLLDRFGLAVEVTASREVDVRMTVVRRRMDYERDPHAFAAAFRDVDIAVAEQILAARKILDDVVLSDKELRRIAALCASFDVDGMRADLVVARTASAHAAWRGASDVTEEDVRVAAELALPHRRRRDPFDEPGIDDTQLDEAMRDAAEQADQQPEPEPDPDPTPDGDGDGGAPRPDTAEEAESSQGSSESSPGTESSEPRPTGASSDKQAGTPGAQFRARLIEVPGVGEGAPGRRSRSRSSHGRSVRPTAERGKGLHLIGTLFAAAEQQVERGRTSGRLKLAPADLRGAIKEGREGNLIVFVVDASGSMAARDRLSAVTGAVLSLLRDAYQRRDKVAVITVRGTNAETVLPPTSSVDVAVTRLRNMKTGGKSPLAQGFLKARELVLRERVRDPLRRALVVALTDGRATGGTDPVGRARIAAGRVASDKIASVVVDCESGMVRLGLAADFAACLGGGYVALADLSAEQVTAVVRAAA
;
A
#
# COMPACT_ATOMS: atom_id res chain seq x y z
N MET A 1 15.91 60.84 7.45
CA MET A 1 15.28 59.82 8.33
C MET A 1 14.86 58.65 7.47
N ALA A 2 15.77 57.70 7.26
CA ALA A 2 15.48 56.46 6.56
C ALA A 2 14.88 55.47 7.58
N VAL A 3 13.66 55.04 7.33
CA VAL A 3 12.99 53.99 8.11
C VAL A 3 13.70 52.68 7.81
N GLN A 4 14.51 52.19 8.75
CA GLN A 4 15.03 50.84 8.74
C GLN A 4 13.85 49.87 8.77
N GLN A 5 13.65 49.15 7.67
CA GLN A 5 12.78 47.98 7.65
C GLN A 5 13.42 46.92 8.55
N GLY A 6 12.81 46.68 9.71
CA GLY A 6 13.17 45.59 10.59
C GLY A 6 12.97 44.27 9.86
N GLY A 7 14.06 43.63 9.46
CA GLY A 7 14.05 42.22 9.10
C GLY A 7 13.63 41.44 10.34
N SER A 8 12.40 40.93 10.34
CA SER A 8 11.91 40.00 11.34
C SER A 8 12.89 38.83 11.41
N ASN A 9 13.61 38.70 12.52
CA ASN A 9 14.33 37.48 12.82
C ASN A 9 13.27 36.36 12.79
N PRO A 10 13.41 35.32 11.95
CA PRO A 10 12.42 34.25 11.90
C PRO A 10 12.25 33.66 13.29
N GLU A 11 11.01 33.45 13.74
CA GLU A 11 10.74 32.82 15.03
C GLU A 11 11.52 31.50 15.11
N PRO A 12 12.30 31.27 16.18
CA PRO A 12 13.08 30.05 16.31
C PRO A 12 12.13 28.86 16.39
N GLY A 13 12.40 27.81 15.63
CA GLY A 13 11.60 26.59 15.68
C GLY A 13 11.61 25.93 17.06
N TYR A 14 10.66 25.04 17.31
CA TYR A 14 10.61 24.27 18.55
C TYR A 14 11.84 23.34 18.65
N PRO A 15 12.67 23.44 19.70
CA PRO A 15 13.92 22.67 19.84
C PRO A 15 13.71 21.15 19.85
N PHE A 16 14.66 20.40 19.31
CA PHE A 16 14.56 18.95 19.20
C PHE A 16 14.69 18.26 20.58
N GLY A 17 15.60 18.76 21.42
CA GLY A 17 15.79 18.32 22.81
C GLY A 17 14.59 18.61 23.72
N ALA A 18 13.71 19.54 23.32
CA ALA A 18 12.51 19.89 24.08
C ALA A 18 11.33 18.93 23.85
N ILE A 19 11.43 17.97 22.93
CA ILE A 19 10.40 16.98 22.63
C ILE A 19 10.38 15.89 23.73
N VAL A 20 9.19 15.48 24.17
CA VAL A 20 9.00 14.56 25.30
C VAL A 20 8.22 13.32 24.86
N GLY A 21 8.64 12.14 25.32
CA GLY A 21 7.88 10.89 25.17
C GLY A 21 7.84 10.33 23.74
N GLN A 22 8.80 10.72 22.88
CA GLN A 22 8.88 10.30 21.48
C GLN A 22 10.28 9.75 21.14
N ASP A 23 10.85 8.96 22.03
CA ASP A 23 12.24 8.50 21.94
C ASP A 23 12.50 7.65 20.69
N ARG A 24 11.61 6.71 20.39
CA ARG A 24 11.70 5.87 19.17
C ARG A 24 11.62 6.72 17.90
N LEU A 25 10.74 7.72 17.86
CA LEU A 25 10.64 8.63 16.71
C LEU A 25 11.92 9.45 16.56
N ARG A 26 12.41 10.07 17.64
CA ARG A 26 13.65 10.84 17.64
C ARG A 26 14.82 9.99 17.16
N LEU A 27 14.96 8.78 17.69
CA LEU A 27 16.00 7.84 17.29
C LEU A 27 15.90 7.49 15.81
N SER A 28 14.73 7.10 15.30
CA SER A 28 14.56 6.76 13.88
C SER A 28 14.96 7.90 12.93
N LEU A 29 14.62 9.14 13.29
CA LEU A 29 14.98 10.33 12.53
C LEU A 29 16.48 10.63 12.58
N ILE A 30 17.11 10.45 13.75
CA ILE A 30 18.57 10.55 13.92
C ILE A 30 19.28 9.49 13.08
N LEU A 31 18.84 8.24 13.11
CA LEU A 31 19.46 7.15 12.34
C LEU A 31 19.37 7.40 10.83
N CYS A 32 18.22 7.86 10.33
CA CYS A 32 18.09 8.29 8.94
C CYS A 32 18.90 9.56 8.61
N ALA A 33 19.12 10.44 9.58
CA ALA A 33 20.04 11.55 9.41
C ALA A 33 21.49 11.07 9.34
N VAL A 34 21.90 10.05 10.10
CA VAL A 34 23.24 9.45 10.03
C VAL A 34 23.44 8.72 8.70
N HIS A 35 22.51 7.85 8.32
CA HIS A 35 22.58 7.07 7.08
C HIS A 35 21.31 7.26 6.22
N PRO A 36 21.27 8.25 5.30
CA PRO A 36 20.11 8.50 4.44
C PRO A 36 19.70 7.29 3.57
N GLY A 37 20.64 6.43 3.20
CA GLY A 37 20.38 5.20 2.45
C GLY A 37 19.59 4.11 3.19
N ILE A 38 19.15 4.35 4.43
CA ILE A 38 18.18 3.48 5.14
C ILE A 38 16.83 3.45 4.40
N GLY A 39 16.45 4.52 3.68
CA GLY A 39 15.21 4.57 2.89
C GLY A 39 14.04 5.30 3.57
N GLY A 40 14.35 6.23 4.49
CA GLY A 40 13.38 7.14 5.10
C GLY A 40 12.57 6.54 6.26
N VAL A 41 11.77 7.40 6.89
CA VAL A 41 10.94 7.08 8.06
C VAL A 41 9.47 7.30 7.74
N LEU A 42 8.65 6.29 8.03
CA LEU A 42 7.19 6.38 8.01
C LEU A 42 6.63 6.51 9.42
N ILE A 43 6.04 7.66 9.72
CA ILE A 43 5.47 7.99 11.02
C ILE A 43 3.96 7.72 10.99
N ARG A 44 3.53 6.69 11.72
CA ARG A 44 2.13 6.30 11.87
C ARG A 44 1.57 6.92 13.14
N GLY A 45 0.36 7.48 13.09
CA GLY A 45 -0.30 7.90 14.33
C GLY A 45 -1.44 8.88 14.12
N GLU A 46 -2.13 9.19 15.20
CA GLU A 46 -3.25 10.13 15.22
C GLU A 46 -2.80 11.58 14.96
N LYS A 47 -3.77 12.46 14.68
CA LYS A 47 -3.53 13.91 14.60
C LYS A 47 -3.21 14.46 15.99
N GLY A 48 -2.33 15.47 16.06
CA GLY A 48 -1.96 16.11 17.32
C GLY A 48 -0.80 15.48 18.10
N THR A 49 -0.11 14.48 17.54
CA THR A 49 1.08 13.84 18.14
C THR A 49 2.40 14.56 17.82
N ALA A 50 2.37 15.83 17.43
CA ALA A 50 3.55 16.67 17.14
C ALA A 50 4.52 16.14 16.05
N LYS A 51 4.06 15.24 15.16
CA LYS A 51 4.87 14.64 14.07
C LYS A 51 5.61 15.68 13.22
N SER A 52 4.90 16.70 12.72
CA SER A 52 5.49 17.77 11.92
C SER A 52 6.46 18.64 12.71
N THR A 53 6.21 18.85 14.02
CA THR A 53 7.11 19.59 14.92
C THR A 53 8.46 18.90 15.04
N VAL A 54 8.48 17.57 15.22
CA VAL A 54 9.73 16.81 15.37
C VAL A 54 10.56 16.85 14.08
N VAL A 55 9.92 16.73 12.92
CA VAL A 55 10.62 16.77 11.63
C VAL A 55 11.20 18.16 11.35
N ARG A 56 10.47 19.22 11.68
CA ARG A 56 10.98 20.61 11.59
C ARG A 56 12.17 20.83 12.51
N ALA A 57 12.12 20.31 13.73
CA ALA A 57 13.23 20.38 14.68
C ALA A 57 14.46 19.57 14.21
N LEU A 58 14.27 18.42 13.56
CA LEU A 58 15.39 17.68 12.97
C LEU A 58 16.12 18.49 11.89
N ALA A 59 15.38 19.20 11.04
CA ALA A 59 15.98 19.98 9.95
C ALA A 59 16.95 21.06 10.46
N THR A 60 16.74 21.60 11.67
CA THR A 60 17.65 22.56 12.30
C THR A 60 18.90 21.93 12.89
N LEU A 61 18.89 20.62 13.14
CA LEU A 61 20.04 19.86 13.64
C LEU A 61 20.97 19.35 12.53
N LEU A 62 20.47 19.27 11.29
CA LEU A 62 21.27 18.80 10.17
C LEU A 62 22.42 19.78 9.88
N PRO A 63 23.61 19.27 9.53
CA PRO A 63 24.75 20.12 9.26
C PRO A 63 24.48 21.03 8.07
N ALA A 64 25.14 22.19 8.09
CA ALA A 64 25.08 23.11 6.98
C ALA A 64 25.57 22.45 5.69
N VAL A 65 24.87 22.71 4.60
CA VAL A 65 25.21 22.25 3.27
C VAL A 65 26.22 23.21 2.68
N GLU A 66 27.40 22.70 2.34
CA GLU A 66 28.38 23.42 1.52
C GLU A 66 28.02 23.26 0.04
N ASP A 67 27.81 24.38 -0.64
CA ASP A 67 27.64 24.45 -2.09
C ASP A 67 28.54 25.53 -2.72
N GLU A 68 28.50 25.68 -4.05
CA GLU A 68 29.33 26.62 -4.80
C GLU A 68 29.12 28.09 -4.36
N HIS A 69 28.01 28.40 -3.68
CA HIS A 69 27.65 29.73 -3.20
C HIS A 69 27.93 29.93 -1.70
N GLY A 70 28.51 28.92 -1.04
CA GLY A 70 28.91 28.96 0.38
C GLY A 70 28.19 27.93 1.24
N SER A 71 28.24 28.15 2.56
CA SER A 71 27.56 27.31 3.54
C SER A 71 26.13 27.81 3.77
N ARG A 72 25.13 26.94 3.61
CA ARG A 72 23.72 27.24 3.85
C ARG A 72 23.09 26.22 4.80
N PRO A 73 22.03 26.57 5.55
CA PRO A 73 21.33 25.58 6.37
C PRO A 73 20.68 24.49 5.51
N ALA A 74 20.50 23.31 6.10
CA ALA A 74 19.69 22.24 5.51
C ALA A 74 18.25 22.73 5.29
N LYS A 75 17.67 22.42 4.13
CA LYS A 75 16.31 22.84 3.79
C LYS A 75 15.33 21.75 4.17
N LEU A 76 14.25 22.14 4.85
CA LEU A 76 13.03 21.34 4.94
C LEU A 76 12.13 21.69 3.76
N VAL A 77 11.83 20.70 2.93
CA VAL A 77 10.89 20.84 1.82
C VAL A 77 9.64 20.04 2.14
N GLU A 78 8.48 20.72 2.12
CA GLU A 78 7.19 20.08 2.35
C GLU A 78 6.51 19.80 1.02
N LEU A 79 6.05 18.55 0.85
CA LEU A 79 5.31 18.13 -0.32
C LEU A 79 3.80 18.27 -0.07
N PRO A 80 3.10 19.16 -0.81
CA PRO A 80 1.65 19.25 -0.68
C PRO A 80 0.95 18.04 -1.32
N ILE A 81 -0.19 17.62 -0.75
CA ILE A 81 -0.97 16.46 -1.20
C ILE A 81 -1.37 16.56 -2.69
N GLY A 82 -1.61 17.79 -3.17
CA GLY A 82 -1.97 18.07 -4.57
C GLY A 82 -0.77 18.35 -5.50
N ALA A 83 0.46 18.01 -5.11
CA ALA A 83 1.62 18.22 -5.96
C ALA A 83 1.51 17.42 -7.26
N THR A 84 1.74 18.08 -8.39
CA THR A 84 1.90 17.40 -9.68
C THR A 84 3.29 16.79 -9.77
N GLU A 85 3.44 15.71 -10.54
CA GLU A 85 4.74 15.06 -10.78
C GLU A 85 5.80 16.05 -11.28
N ASP A 86 5.41 16.96 -12.18
CA ASP A 86 6.25 18.03 -12.72
C ASP A 86 6.79 18.98 -11.63
N ARG A 87 6.00 19.24 -10.57
CA ARG A 87 6.46 20.05 -9.44
C ARG A 87 7.41 19.26 -8.53
N VAL A 88 7.23 17.94 -8.44
CA VAL A 88 8.06 17.07 -7.60
C VAL A 88 9.42 16.83 -8.24
N VAL A 89 9.42 16.31 -9.46
CA VAL A 89 10.60 15.88 -10.21
C VAL A 89 11.28 17.04 -10.91
N GLY A 90 10.51 18.03 -11.36
CA GLY A 90 10.95 19.11 -12.23
C GLY A 90 10.33 18.97 -13.61
N SER A 91 10.34 20.07 -14.35
CA SER A 91 9.71 20.15 -15.67
C SER A 91 10.59 20.91 -16.65
N ILE A 92 10.24 20.90 -17.93
CA ILE A 92 10.90 21.75 -18.92
C ILE A 92 10.17 23.08 -18.95
N ASP A 93 10.92 24.18 -18.93
CA ASP A 93 10.38 25.52 -19.10
C ASP A 93 9.89 25.70 -20.55
N LEU A 94 8.60 25.42 -20.74
CA LEU A 94 7.94 25.49 -22.05
C LEU A 94 7.93 26.93 -22.59
N GLU A 95 7.87 27.94 -21.73
CA GLU A 95 7.89 29.34 -22.16
C GLU A 95 9.23 29.68 -22.81
N LYS A 96 10.34 29.28 -22.17
CA LYS A 96 11.68 29.47 -22.72
C LYS A 96 11.93 28.65 -23.98
N VAL A 97 11.40 27.43 -24.04
CA VAL A 97 11.45 26.59 -25.26
C VAL A 97 10.68 27.22 -26.41
N LEU A 98 9.50 27.78 -26.17
CA LEU A 98 8.65 28.36 -27.21
C LEU A 98 9.14 29.75 -27.66
N ARG A 99 9.66 30.56 -26.74
CA ARG A 99 10.15 31.92 -27.01
C ARG A 99 11.54 31.92 -27.63
N ASP A 100 12.48 31.20 -27.02
CA ASP A 100 13.90 31.29 -27.34
C ASP A 100 14.42 30.03 -28.06
N GLY A 101 13.62 28.95 -28.09
CA GLY A 101 14.06 27.66 -28.65
C GLY A 101 15.03 26.89 -27.75
N GLU A 102 15.33 27.40 -26.56
CA GLU A 102 16.24 26.80 -25.60
C GLU A 102 15.49 25.84 -24.68
N ARG A 103 15.99 24.60 -24.57
CA ARG A 103 15.49 23.61 -23.60
C ARG A 103 16.09 23.91 -22.23
N ALA A 104 15.34 24.57 -21.36
CA ALA A 104 15.74 24.79 -19.97
C ALA A 104 14.95 23.89 -19.03
N PHE A 105 15.66 23.21 -18.12
CA PHE A 105 15.05 22.39 -17.07
C PHE A 105 14.78 23.27 -15.84
N GLN A 106 13.55 23.21 -15.34
CA GLN A 106 13.13 23.83 -14.09
C GLN A 106 13.20 22.79 -12.97
N PRO A 107 14.03 23.00 -11.93
CA PRO A 107 14.17 22.05 -10.82
C PRO A 107 12.87 21.89 -10.04
N GLY A 108 12.58 20.65 -9.64
CA GLY A 108 11.44 20.32 -8.78
C GLY A 108 11.75 20.38 -7.28
N LEU A 109 10.77 19.94 -6.47
CA LEU A 109 10.89 19.83 -5.01
C LEU A 109 12.00 18.84 -4.59
N LEU A 110 12.23 17.78 -5.37
CA LEU A 110 13.31 16.81 -5.09
C LEU A 110 14.69 17.44 -5.18
N ALA A 111 14.90 18.34 -6.14
CA ALA A 111 16.14 19.11 -6.24
C ALA A 111 16.29 20.10 -5.07
N ALA A 112 15.20 20.75 -4.66
CA ALA A 112 15.20 21.66 -3.52
C ALA A 112 15.48 20.95 -2.18
N ALA A 113 15.10 19.67 -2.07
CA ALA A 113 15.33 18.85 -0.89
C ALA A 113 16.75 18.29 -0.79
N HIS A 114 17.58 18.43 -1.85
CA HIS A 114 18.92 17.87 -1.86
C HIS A 114 19.78 18.39 -0.68
N ARG A 115 20.37 17.44 0.06
CA ARG A 115 21.08 17.57 1.33
C ARG A 115 20.23 18.18 2.44
N GLY A 116 18.93 17.88 2.45
CA GLY A 116 17.97 18.35 3.43
C GLY A 116 16.97 17.26 3.83
N VAL A 117 15.77 17.70 4.19
CA VAL A 117 14.66 16.82 4.60
C VAL A 117 13.50 17.02 3.62
N LEU A 118 12.95 15.93 3.11
CA LEU A 118 11.69 15.93 2.37
C LEU A 118 10.58 15.40 3.27
N TYR A 119 9.68 16.29 3.68
CA TYR A 119 8.53 15.95 4.50
C TYR A 119 7.28 15.79 3.64
N VAL A 120 6.57 14.69 3.85
CA VAL A 120 5.31 14.39 3.18
C VAL A 120 4.25 14.14 4.23
N ASP A 121 3.27 15.05 4.28
CA ASP A 121 2.12 14.88 5.18
C ASP A 121 1.08 13.97 4.53
N GLU A 122 0.56 13.01 5.30
CA GLU A 122 -0.48 12.08 4.87
C GLU A 122 -0.11 11.37 3.54
N VAL A 123 1.02 10.64 3.52
CA VAL A 123 1.54 9.91 2.34
C VAL A 123 0.52 8.97 1.69
N ASN A 124 -0.45 8.49 2.47
CA ASN A 124 -1.56 7.64 2.02
C ASN A 124 -2.55 8.36 1.10
N LEU A 125 -2.56 9.69 1.07
CA LEU A 125 -3.42 10.50 0.20
C LEU A 125 -2.73 10.86 -1.13
N LEU A 126 -1.42 10.68 -1.24
CA LEU A 126 -0.70 10.92 -2.48
C LEU A 126 -1.02 9.86 -3.54
N HIS A 127 -0.82 10.25 -4.80
CA HIS A 127 -0.91 9.31 -5.90
C HIS A 127 0.23 8.29 -5.85
N ASP A 128 -0.10 7.00 -6.01
CA ASP A 128 0.86 5.88 -5.93
C ASP A 128 2.18 6.14 -6.71
N HIS A 129 2.09 6.64 -7.94
CA HIS A 129 3.27 6.91 -8.78
C HIS A 129 4.18 8.02 -8.23
N LEU A 130 3.63 9.01 -7.52
CA LEU A 130 4.45 10.03 -6.86
C LEU A 130 5.21 9.38 -5.70
N VAL A 131 4.53 8.58 -4.89
CA VAL A 131 5.15 7.86 -3.77
C VAL A 131 6.28 6.96 -4.28
N ASP A 132 6.07 6.24 -5.39
CA ASP A 132 7.10 5.43 -6.03
C ASP A 132 8.36 6.24 -6.39
N VAL A 133 8.17 7.39 -7.05
CA VAL A 133 9.27 8.27 -7.46
C VAL A 133 10.02 8.85 -6.27
N LEU A 134 9.31 9.24 -5.20
CA LEU A 134 9.92 9.76 -3.98
C LEU A 134 10.80 8.70 -3.31
N LEU A 135 10.30 7.46 -3.23
CA LEU A 135 11.02 6.34 -2.64
C LEU A 135 12.22 5.92 -3.50
N ASP A 136 12.11 5.98 -4.83
CA ASP A 136 13.24 5.70 -5.73
C ASP A 136 14.31 6.77 -5.59
N ALA A 137 13.91 8.05 -5.55
CA ALA A 137 14.82 9.17 -5.34
C ALA A 137 15.55 9.06 -3.99
N ALA A 138 14.83 8.71 -2.92
CA ALA A 138 15.41 8.53 -1.58
C ALA A 138 16.40 7.36 -1.52
N ALA A 139 16.09 6.24 -2.19
CA ALA A 139 16.95 5.06 -2.21
C ALA A 139 18.19 5.23 -3.11
N MET A 140 18.03 5.83 -4.29
CA MET A 140 19.11 6.02 -5.27
C MET A 140 19.95 7.27 -4.99
N GLY A 141 19.42 8.25 -4.26
CA GLY A 141 20.06 9.54 -4.02
C GLY A 141 20.21 10.41 -5.27
N ARG A 142 19.55 10.05 -6.38
CA ARG A 142 19.55 10.76 -7.66
C ARG A 142 18.18 10.60 -8.33
N VAL A 143 17.81 11.58 -9.14
CA VAL A 143 16.57 11.57 -9.93
C VAL A 143 16.94 11.65 -11.40
N HIS A 144 16.34 10.77 -12.20
CA HIS A 144 16.47 10.76 -13.66
C HIS A 144 15.13 11.18 -14.27
N VAL A 145 15.16 12.20 -15.10
CA VAL A 145 14.00 12.78 -15.77
C VAL A 145 14.15 12.54 -17.26
N GLU A 146 13.37 11.60 -17.79
CA GLU A 146 13.32 11.28 -19.22
C GLU A 146 11.95 11.65 -19.78
N ARG A 147 11.80 12.91 -20.20
CA ARG A 147 10.53 13.46 -20.69
C ARG A 147 10.74 14.39 -21.87
N ASP A 148 9.77 14.38 -22.79
CA ASP A 148 9.71 15.26 -23.96
C ASP A 148 11.01 15.29 -24.80
N GLY A 149 11.70 14.14 -24.87
CA GLY A 149 12.96 13.99 -25.60
C GLY A 149 14.15 14.68 -24.94
N VAL A 150 14.08 14.92 -23.63
CA VAL A 150 15.17 15.39 -22.76
C VAL A 150 15.43 14.33 -21.71
N SER A 151 16.70 13.94 -21.55
CA SER A 151 17.18 13.15 -20.42
C SER A 151 18.03 14.08 -19.54
N HIS A 152 17.62 14.25 -18.29
CA HIS A 152 18.31 15.08 -17.30
C HIS A 152 18.41 14.32 -15.98
N SER A 153 19.58 14.34 -15.35
CA SER A 153 19.83 13.65 -14.08
C SER A 153 20.43 14.63 -13.08
N HIS A 154 19.88 14.69 -11.87
CA HIS A 154 20.41 15.54 -10.80
C HIS A 154 20.50 14.77 -9.47
N PRO A 155 21.42 15.16 -8.57
CA PRO A 155 21.50 14.56 -7.25
C PRO A 155 20.27 14.93 -6.41
N ALA A 156 19.86 14.01 -5.55
CA ALA A 156 18.67 14.10 -4.71
C ALA A 156 18.84 13.26 -3.43
N GLN A 157 19.98 13.38 -2.76
CA GLN A 157 20.17 12.80 -1.42
C GLN A 157 19.41 13.63 -0.39
N PHE A 158 18.41 13.07 0.29
CA PHE A 158 17.63 13.74 1.33
C PHE A 158 17.10 12.72 2.34
N VAL A 159 16.75 13.19 3.53
CA VAL A 159 16.02 12.37 4.51
C VAL A 159 14.53 12.41 4.17
N LEU A 160 13.97 11.28 3.74
CA LEU A 160 12.54 11.16 3.47
C LEU A 160 11.79 10.91 4.79
N VAL A 161 10.81 11.75 5.08
CA VAL A 161 9.89 11.55 6.20
C VAL A 161 8.45 11.62 5.72
N GLY A 162 7.74 10.51 5.83
CA GLY A 162 6.31 10.41 5.53
C GLY A 162 5.50 10.29 6.80
N THR A 163 4.37 11.00 6.92
CA THR A 163 3.39 10.75 7.97
C THR A 163 2.16 10.07 7.37
N MET A 164 1.48 9.24 8.15
CA MET A 164 0.15 8.77 7.78
C MET A 164 -0.77 8.63 8.99
N ASN A 165 -2.07 8.78 8.72
CA ASN A 165 -3.14 8.44 9.64
C ASN A 165 -3.79 7.12 9.18
N PRO A 166 -3.64 6.02 9.94
CA PRO A 166 -4.24 4.72 9.58
C PRO A 166 -5.76 4.79 9.38
N GLU A 167 -6.45 5.72 10.04
CA GLU A 167 -7.91 5.90 9.90
C GLU A 167 -8.33 6.40 8.51
N GLU A 168 -7.45 7.10 7.80
CA GLU A 168 -7.71 7.68 6.48
C GLU A 168 -7.33 6.73 5.33
N GLY A 169 -6.82 5.53 5.67
CA GLY A 169 -6.44 4.49 4.73
C GLY A 169 -4.96 4.12 4.85
N GLU A 170 -4.65 2.85 4.59
CA GLU A 170 -3.27 2.36 4.60
C GLU A 170 -2.57 2.55 3.26
N LEU A 171 -1.25 2.71 3.33
CA LEU A 171 -0.38 2.65 2.16
C LEU A 171 -0.39 1.23 1.56
N ARG A 172 -0.16 1.11 0.25
CA ARG A 172 0.01 -0.21 -0.39
C ARG A 172 1.15 -0.99 0.27
N PRO A 173 1.01 -2.31 0.50
CA PRO A 173 2.09 -3.12 1.06
C PRO A 173 3.41 -3.00 0.29
N GLN A 174 3.36 -2.90 -1.05
CA GLN A 174 4.56 -2.75 -1.88
C GLN A 174 5.28 -1.42 -1.67
N LEU A 175 4.53 -0.33 -1.42
CA LEU A 175 5.09 0.99 -1.14
C LEU A 175 5.54 1.08 0.31
N LEU A 176 4.82 0.42 1.20
CA LEU A 176 5.12 0.39 2.62
C LEU A 176 6.46 -0.30 2.87
N ASP A 177 6.69 -1.46 2.25
CA ASP A 177 7.96 -2.20 2.33
C ASP A 177 9.17 -1.40 1.81
N ARG A 178 8.94 -0.39 0.97
CA ARG A 178 10.01 0.47 0.45
C ARG A 178 10.45 1.54 1.45
N PHE A 179 9.68 1.84 2.49
CA PHE A 179 10.15 2.68 3.59
C PHE A 179 11.15 1.91 4.45
N GLY A 180 12.27 2.55 4.77
CA GLY A 180 13.30 1.99 5.63
C GLY A 180 12.73 1.63 7.00
N LEU A 181 12.32 2.66 7.74
CA LEU A 181 11.85 2.55 9.12
C LEU A 181 10.36 2.92 9.22
N ALA A 182 9.65 2.30 10.16
CA ALA A 182 8.32 2.72 10.55
C ALA A 182 8.23 2.88 12.07
N VAL A 183 7.64 4.00 12.51
CA VAL A 183 7.42 4.28 13.93
C VAL A 183 5.95 4.61 14.16
N GLU A 184 5.37 3.95 15.16
CA GLU A 184 4.04 4.27 15.64
C GLU A 184 4.13 5.29 16.78
N VAL A 185 3.40 6.38 16.62
CA VAL A 185 3.37 7.50 17.57
C VAL A 185 1.96 7.59 18.12
N THR A 186 1.83 7.21 19.39
CA THR A 186 0.59 7.34 20.16
C THR A 186 0.72 8.49 21.15
N ALA A 187 -0.40 9.13 21.48
CA ALA A 187 -0.42 10.11 22.55
C ALA A 187 -0.17 9.38 23.89
N SER A 188 0.83 9.83 24.66
CA SER A 188 1.09 9.25 25.98
C SER A 188 -0.15 9.36 26.86
N ARG A 189 -0.49 8.26 27.54
CA ARG A 189 -1.58 8.18 28.52
C ARG A 189 -1.14 8.66 29.91
N GLU A 190 0.15 8.83 30.12
CA GLU A 190 0.71 9.26 31.41
C GLU A 190 0.48 10.76 31.62
N VAL A 191 -0.10 11.09 32.76
CA VAL A 191 -0.48 12.47 33.10
C VAL A 191 0.74 13.39 33.17
N ASP A 192 1.85 12.93 33.74
CA ASP A 192 3.06 13.73 33.90
C ASP A 192 3.72 14.06 32.57
N VAL A 193 3.76 13.11 31.64
CA VAL A 193 4.24 13.33 30.27
C VAL A 193 3.36 14.37 29.57
N ARG A 194 2.03 14.21 29.64
CA ARG A 194 1.09 15.17 29.04
C ARG A 194 1.21 16.57 29.62
N MET A 195 1.31 16.69 30.95
CA MET A 195 1.53 17.98 31.62
C MET A 195 2.85 18.63 31.17
N THR A 196 3.91 17.84 31.03
CA THR A 196 5.21 18.34 30.59
C THR A 196 5.15 18.85 29.15
N VAL A 197 4.49 18.11 28.24
CA VAL A 197 4.29 18.54 26.84
C VAL A 197 3.51 19.85 26.78
N VAL A 198 2.40 19.96 27.52
CA VAL A 198 1.58 21.18 27.54
C VAL A 198 2.37 22.36 28.12
N ARG A 199 3.06 22.16 29.25
CA ARG A 199 3.86 23.22 29.89
C ARG A 199 4.97 23.72 28.97
N ARG A 200 5.77 22.83 28.39
CA ARG A 200 6.84 23.20 27.45
C ARG A 200 6.30 23.94 26.23
N ARG A 201 5.12 23.55 25.74
CA ARG A 201 4.48 24.24 24.62
C ARG A 201 4.03 25.66 25.00
N MET A 202 3.43 25.84 26.18
CA MET A 202 3.03 27.16 26.68
C MET A 202 4.25 28.06 26.95
N ASP A 203 5.34 27.51 27.49
CA ASP A 203 6.59 28.25 27.72
C ASP A 203 7.21 28.72 26.40
N TYR A 204 7.23 27.86 25.37
CA TYR A 204 7.65 28.23 24.02
C TYR A 204 6.75 29.32 23.40
N GLU A 205 5.43 29.22 23.53
CA GLU A 205 4.51 30.22 22.98
C GLU A 205 4.61 31.58 23.69
N ARG A 206 5.00 31.57 24.97
CA ARG A 206 5.22 32.79 25.75
C ARG A 206 6.50 33.53 25.33
N ASP A 207 7.59 32.82 25.13
CA ASP A 207 8.86 33.38 24.67
C ASP A 207 9.68 32.33 23.87
N PRO A 208 9.51 32.29 22.53
CA PRO A 208 10.21 31.32 21.69
C PRO A 208 11.74 31.45 21.75
N HIS A 209 12.26 32.66 21.91
CA HIS A 209 13.70 32.91 21.90
C HIS A 209 14.37 32.45 23.20
N ALA A 210 13.78 32.79 24.36
CA ALA A 210 14.29 32.32 25.64
C ALA A 210 14.18 30.80 25.76
N PHE A 211 13.08 30.22 25.27
CA PHE A 211 12.89 28.77 25.25
C PHE A 211 13.93 28.08 24.36
N ALA A 212 14.15 28.56 23.13
CA ALA A 212 15.15 28.00 22.24
C ALA A 212 16.58 28.13 22.82
N ALA A 213 16.89 29.24 23.49
CA ALA A 213 18.17 29.41 24.17
C ALA A 213 18.40 28.37 25.28
N ALA A 214 17.36 28.01 26.04
CA ALA A 214 17.46 27.03 27.12
C ALA A 214 17.78 25.59 26.64
N PHE A 215 17.40 25.24 25.41
CA PHE A 215 17.66 23.91 24.83
C PHE A 215 18.80 23.90 23.81
N ARG A 216 19.43 25.05 23.58
CA ARG A 216 20.46 25.21 22.54
C ARG A 216 21.63 24.24 22.71
N ASP A 217 22.13 24.09 23.93
CA ASP A 217 23.30 23.23 24.19
C ASP A 217 22.96 21.74 23.96
N VAL A 218 21.72 21.34 24.27
CA VAL A 218 21.23 19.97 24.01
C VAL A 218 21.14 19.73 22.51
N ASP A 219 20.58 20.67 21.75
CA ASP A 219 20.45 20.55 20.30
C ASP A 219 21.83 20.55 19.61
N ILE A 220 22.78 21.39 20.06
CA ILE A 220 24.16 21.38 19.57
C ILE A 220 24.82 20.03 19.82
N ALA A 221 24.70 19.47 21.03
CA ALA A 221 25.28 18.18 21.35
C ALA A 221 24.74 17.06 20.44
N VAL A 222 23.42 17.05 20.17
CA VAL A 222 22.82 16.09 19.24
C VAL A 222 23.34 16.29 17.81
N ALA A 223 23.44 17.53 17.33
CA ALA A 223 23.95 17.83 16.00
C ALA A 223 25.44 17.41 15.83
N GLU A 224 26.26 17.67 16.84
CA GLU A 224 27.67 17.24 16.87
C GLU A 224 27.79 15.72 16.89
N GLN A 225 26.93 15.03 17.64
CA GLN A 225 26.89 13.57 17.66
C GLN A 225 26.45 13.00 16.30
N ILE A 226 25.49 13.63 15.59
CA ILE A 226 25.09 13.20 14.24
C ILE A 226 26.28 13.32 13.29
N LEU A 227 27.03 14.42 13.39
CA LEU A 227 28.23 14.66 12.59
C LEU A 227 29.35 13.66 12.90
N ALA A 228 29.57 13.34 14.17
CA ALA A 228 30.55 12.33 14.58
C ALA A 228 30.18 10.95 14.05
N ALA A 229 28.91 10.54 14.21
CA ALA A 229 28.39 9.28 13.71
C ALA A 229 28.53 9.16 12.18
N ARG A 230 28.20 10.21 11.43
CA ARG A 230 28.39 10.24 9.95
C ARG A 230 29.83 10.03 9.52
N LYS A 231 30.81 10.50 10.30
CA LYS A 231 32.24 10.38 9.96
C LYS A 231 32.78 8.97 10.13
N ILE A 232 32.30 8.24 11.14
CA ILE A 232 32.77 6.89 11.45
C ILE A 232 31.92 5.79 10.79
N LEU A 233 30.76 6.13 10.22
CA LEU A 233 29.78 5.18 9.69
C LEU A 233 30.39 4.18 8.70
N ASP A 234 31.26 4.65 7.80
CA ASP A 234 31.91 3.79 6.78
C ASP A 234 32.97 2.86 7.40
N ASP A 235 33.46 3.17 8.61
CA ASP A 235 34.44 2.37 9.36
C ASP A 235 33.78 1.37 10.33
N VAL A 236 32.45 1.42 10.51
CA VAL A 236 31.74 0.51 11.41
C VAL A 236 31.72 -0.91 10.82
N VAL A 237 32.27 -1.86 11.56
CA VAL A 237 32.34 -3.26 11.17
C VAL A 237 31.06 -4.00 11.54
N LEU A 238 30.39 -4.55 10.52
CA LEU A 238 29.32 -5.54 10.70
C LEU A 238 29.93 -6.93 10.59
N SER A 239 30.13 -7.60 11.72
CA SER A 239 30.71 -8.95 11.75
C SER A 239 29.81 -9.99 11.07
N ASP A 240 30.40 -11.07 10.54
CA ASP A 240 29.64 -12.19 9.96
C ASP A 240 28.66 -12.81 10.96
N LYS A 241 28.99 -12.77 12.25
CA LYS A 241 28.11 -13.23 13.34
C LYS A 241 26.82 -12.40 13.37
N GLU A 242 26.94 -11.08 13.38
CA GLU A 242 25.77 -10.20 13.39
C GLU A 242 25.03 -10.19 12.05
N LEU A 243 25.74 -10.36 10.93
CA LEU A 243 25.10 -10.52 9.62
C LEU A 243 24.26 -11.81 9.56
N ARG A 244 24.76 -12.94 10.09
CA ARG A 244 23.97 -14.17 10.24
C ARG A 244 22.76 -13.97 11.14
N ARG A 245 22.93 -13.25 12.26
CA ARG A 245 21.82 -12.92 13.16
C ARG A 245 20.73 -12.13 12.43
N ILE A 246 21.11 -11.11 11.66
CA ILE A 246 20.18 -10.31 10.86
C ILE A 246 19.44 -11.18 9.84
N ALA A 247 20.15 -12.06 9.13
CA ALA A 247 19.54 -12.95 8.14
C ALA A 247 18.57 -13.96 8.78
N ALA A 248 18.96 -14.58 9.91
CA ALA A 248 18.11 -15.49 10.67
C ALA A 248 16.86 -14.79 11.20
N LEU A 249 17.01 -13.55 11.68
CA LEU A 249 15.90 -12.71 12.13
C LEU A 249 14.97 -12.34 10.97
N CYS A 250 15.49 -11.91 9.82
CA CYS A 250 14.63 -11.59 8.67
C CYS A 250 13.90 -12.82 8.14
N ALA A 251 14.53 -14.00 8.20
CA ALA A 251 13.93 -15.28 7.80
C ALA A 251 12.80 -15.71 8.75
N SER A 252 12.95 -15.55 10.08
CA SER A 252 11.92 -15.92 11.05
C SER A 252 10.67 -15.04 10.96
N PHE A 253 10.82 -13.79 10.50
CA PHE A 253 9.71 -12.84 10.32
C PHE A 253 8.97 -12.96 8.97
N ASP A 254 9.28 -13.96 8.14
CA ASP A 254 8.68 -14.22 6.81
C ASP A 254 8.64 -12.97 5.93
N VAL A 255 9.76 -12.23 5.88
CA VAL A 255 9.87 -11.01 5.07
C VAL A 255 10.23 -11.34 3.62
N ASP A 256 9.53 -10.69 2.68
CA ASP A 256 9.76 -10.88 1.25
C ASP A 256 11.08 -10.23 0.80
N GLY A 257 12.08 -11.06 0.48
CA GLY A 257 13.33 -10.64 -0.15
C GLY A 257 14.32 -9.93 0.77
N MET A 258 15.50 -9.59 0.23
CA MET A 258 16.66 -9.13 1.03
C MET A 258 16.63 -7.65 1.45
N ARG A 259 15.50 -6.95 1.22
CA ARG A 259 15.42 -5.51 1.54
C ARG A 259 15.43 -5.29 3.05
N ALA A 260 14.75 -6.16 3.81
CA ALA A 260 14.77 -6.10 5.26
C ALA A 260 16.19 -6.26 5.81
N ASP A 261 16.92 -7.24 5.32
CA ASP A 261 18.31 -7.53 5.73
C ASP A 261 19.20 -6.30 5.55
N LEU A 262 19.15 -5.67 4.37
CA LEU A 262 19.92 -4.46 4.08
C LEU A 262 19.53 -3.27 4.96
N VAL A 263 18.24 -3.10 5.23
CA VAL A 263 17.76 -1.99 6.05
C VAL A 263 18.10 -2.21 7.52
N VAL A 264 17.95 -3.42 8.05
CA VAL A 264 18.36 -3.77 9.41
C VAL A 264 19.86 -3.60 9.57
N ALA A 265 20.68 -4.11 8.64
CA ALA A 265 22.12 -3.93 8.65
C ALA A 265 22.53 -2.44 8.66
N ARG A 266 22.01 -1.64 7.73
CA ARG A 266 22.30 -0.19 7.67
C ARG A 266 21.85 0.55 8.93
N THR A 267 20.71 0.17 9.50
CA THR A 267 20.17 0.80 10.70
C THR A 267 21.00 0.41 11.93
N ALA A 268 21.44 -0.85 12.03
CA ALA A 268 22.31 -1.32 13.10
C ALA A 268 23.68 -0.64 13.03
N SER A 269 24.30 -0.54 11.84
CA SER A 269 25.54 0.22 11.63
C SER A 269 25.38 1.70 11.97
N ALA A 270 24.27 2.32 11.58
CA ALA A 270 23.98 3.71 11.95
C ALA A 270 23.79 3.88 13.47
N HIS A 271 23.20 2.89 14.15
CA HIS A 271 23.01 2.91 15.60
C HIS A 271 24.35 2.71 16.35
N ALA A 272 25.20 1.79 15.90
CA ALA A 272 26.55 1.62 16.41
C ALA A 272 27.38 2.90 16.25
N ALA A 273 27.34 3.52 15.07
CA ALA A 273 27.98 4.81 14.80
C ALA A 273 27.43 5.93 15.70
N TRP A 274 26.11 5.95 15.93
CA TRP A 274 25.47 6.92 16.83
C TRP A 274 25.94 6.76 18.28
N ARG A 275 26.20 5.54 18.74
CA ARG A 275 26.80 5.27 20.05
C ARG A 275 28.31 5.52 20.11
N GLY A 276 28.96 5.76 18.97
CA GLY A 276 30.42 5.91 18.87
C GLY A 276 31.19 4.58 18.92
N ALA A 277 30.54 3.46 18.60
CA ALA A 277 31.16 2.14 18.54
C ALA A 277 31.73 1.84 17.14
N SER A 278 32.82 1.07 17.09
CA SER A 278 33.44 0.58 15.84
C SER A 278 32.79 -0.70 15.30
N ASP A 279 32.04 -1.42 16.13
CA ASP A 279 31.49 -2.74 15.82
C ASP A 279 30.01 -2.77 16.15
N VAL A 280 29.22 -3.38 15.27
CA VAL A 280 27.79 -3.62 15.49
C VAL A 280 27.61 -4.68 16.56
N THR A 281 26.75 -4.40 17.55
CA THR A 281 26.41 -5.33 18.63
C THR A 281 24.98 -5.87 18.47
N GLU A 282 24.67 -6.90 19.25
CA GLU A 282 23.32 -7.47 19.33
C GLU A 282 22.24 -6.42 19.69
N GLU A 283 22.59 -5.45 20.55
CA GLU A 283 21.68 -4.37 20.92
C GLU A 283 21.35 -3.47 19.72
N ASP A 284 22.32 -3.20 18.85
CA ASP A 284 22.09 -2.42 17.63
C ASP A 284 21.17 -3.15 16.66
N VAL A 285 21.35 -4.47 16.52
CA VAL A 285 20.49 -5.32 15.69
C VAL A 285 19.06 -5.34 16.23
N ARG A 286 18.88 -5.44 17.55
CA ARG A 286 17.56 -5.39 18.19
C ARG A 286 16.84 -4.07 17.91
N VAL A 287 17.52 -2.94 18.14
CA VAL A 287 16.96 -1.60 17.88
C VAL A 287 16.62 -1.42 16.40
N ALA A 288 17.48 -1.92 15.50
CA ALA A 288 17.23 -1.87 14.06
C ALA A 288 16.00 -2.71 13.67
N ALA A 289 15.88 -3.92 14.19
CA ALA A 289 14.77 -4.82 13.93
C ALA A 289 13.42 -4.22 14.38
N GLU A 290 13.39 -3.64 15.58
CA GLU A 290 12.20 -2.96 16.13
C GLU A 290 11.67 -1.83 15.25
N LEU A 291 12.54 -1.17 14.48
CA LEU A 291 12.18 -0.05 13.62
C LEU A 291 11.95 -0.46 12.16
N ALA A 292 12.64 -1.50 11.68
CA ALA A 292 12.68 -1.87 10.27
C ALA A 292 11.72 -3.01 9.87
N LEU A 293 11.37 -3.91 10.78
CA LEU A 293 10.57 -5.11 10.48
C LEU A 293 9.04 -4.97 10.66
N PRO A 294 8.47 -4.16 11.58
CA PRO A 294 7.04 -4.20 11.90
C PRO A 294 6.10 -3.99 10.71
N HIS A 295 6.52 -3.20 9.72
CA HIS A 295 5.74 -2.87 8.51
C HIS A 295 6.04 -3.77 7.31
N ARG A 296 7.01 -4.67 7.41
CA ARG A 296 7.43 -5.59 6.34
C ARG A 296 6.89 -7.00 6.50
N ARG A 297 6.52 -7.38 7.73
CA ARG A 297 5.91 -8.69 8.03
C ARG A 297 4.65 -8.89 7.18
N ARG A 298 4.57 -10.04 6.48
CA ARG A 298 3.31 -10.51 5.92
C ARG A 298 2.36 -10.84 7.05
N ARG A 299 1.45 -9.92 7.30
CA ARG A 299 0.38 -10.15 8.27
C ARG A 299 -0.70 -10.96 7.60
N ASP A 300 -1.12 -12.04 8.25
CA ASP A 300 -2.50 -12.43 8.11
C ASP A 300 -3.37 -11.24 8.56
N PRO A 301 -4.52 -10.95 7.92
CA PRO A 301 -5.40 -9.82 8.26
C PRO A 301 -6.07 -9.93 9.65
N PHE A 302 -5.43 -10.67 10.53
CA PHE A 302 -5.85 -11.19 11.80
C PHE A 302 -4.81 -10.95 12.91
N ASP A 303 -3.57 -10.57 12.55
CA ASP A 303 -2.48 -10.22 13.45
C ASP A 303 -2.58 -8.74 13.88
N GLU A 304 -2.33 -8.46 15.16
CA GLU A 304 -2.27 -7.09 15.67
C GLU A 304 -1.08 -6.31 15.07
N PRO A 305 -1.21 -4.99 14.84
CA PRO A 305 -0.08 -4.18 14.41
C PRO A 305 1.01 -4.09 15.47
N GLY A 306 2.23 -4.53 15.10
CA GLY A 306 3.41 -4.41 15.96
C GLY A 306 4.26 -5.67 15.91
N ILE A 307 5.39 -5.62 16.60
CA ILE A 307 6.13 -6.82 17.00
C ILE A 307 5.90 -6.93 18.50
N ASP A 308 5.44 -8.08 18.96
CA ASP A 308 5.41 -8.39 20.39
C ASP A 308 6.85 -8.51 20.86
N ASP A 309 7.25 -7.72 21.86
CA ASP A 309 8.62 -7.71 22.40
C ASP A 309 9.07 -9.13 22.76
N THR A 310 8.16 -9.99 23.21
CA THR A 310 8.45 -11.40 23.52
C THR A 310 8.80 -12.23 22.28
N GLN A 311 8.12 -12.02 21.15
CA GLN A 311 8.44 -12.67 19.87
C GLN A 311 9.79 -12.22 19.32
N LEU A 312 10.11 -10.93 19.49
CA LEU A 312 11.42 -10.42 19.08
C LEU A 312 12.53 -11.03 19.95
N ASP A 313 12.34 -11.11 21.27
CA ASP A 313 13.31 -11.70 22.18
C ASP A 313 13.56 -13.19 21.93
N GLU A 314 12.52 -13.93 21.56
CA GLU A 314 12.63 -15.34 21.13
C GLU A 314 13.40 -15.44 19.81
N ALA A 315 13.01 -14.66 18.79
CA ALA A 315 13.67 -14.68 17.50
C ALA A 315 15.15 -14.23 17.58
N MET A 316 15.47 -13.26 18.45
CA MET A 316 16.83 -12.82 18.71
C MET A 316 17.68 -13.91 19.38
N ARG A 317 17.09 -14.69 20.30
CA ARG A 317 17.74 -15.85 20.93
C ARG A 317 18.00 -16.97 19.92
N ASP A 318 16.99 -17.35 19.14
CA ASP A 318 17.13 -18.38 18.10
C ASP A 318 18.17 -17.96 17.04
N ALA A 319 18.18 -16.68 16.66
CA ALA A 319 19.18 -16.13 15.75
C ALA A 319 20.59 -16.13 16.36
N ALA A 320 20.73 -15.97 17.68
CA ALA A 320 22.02 -16.09 18.37
C ALA A 320 22.56 -17.53 18.26
N GLU A 321 21.70 -18.52 18.50
CA GLU A 321 22.06 -19.95 18.43
C GLU A 321 22.47 -20.38 17.02
N GLN A 322 21.82 -19.83 15.99
CA GLN A 322 22.19 -20.06 14.59
C GLN A 322 23.46 -19.30 14.19
N ALA A 323 23.69 -18.10 14.71
CA ALA A 323 24.88 -17.31 14.40
C ALA A 323 26.18 -17.94 14.96
N ASP A 324 26.07 -18.67 16.08
CA ASP A 324 27.16 -19.40 16.73
C ASP A 324 27.45 -20.78 16.08
N GLN A 325 26.55 -21.29 15.23
CA GLN A 325 26.80 -22.49 14.42
C GLN A 325 27.66 -22.10 13.19
N GLN A 326 28.97 -22.36 13.26
CA GLN A 326 29.82 -22.28 12.08
C GLN A 326 29.40 -23.36 11.07
N PRO A 327 29.21 -23.03 9.78
CA PRO A 327 29.13 -24.06 8.76
C PRO A 327 30.46 -24.83 8.75
N GLU A 328 30.40 -26.17 8.86
CA GLU A 328 31.58 -26.98 8.58
C GLU A 328 32.06 -26.66 7.15
N PRO A 329 33.37 -26.48 6.92
CA PRO A 329 33.87 -26.29 5.57
C PRO A 329 33.45 -27.49 4.72
N GLU A 330 32.81 -27.24 3.57
CA GLU A 330 32.58 -28.28 2.58
C GLU A 330 33.93 -28.95 2.28
N PRO A 331 34.04 -30.29 2.35
CA PRO A 331 35.29 -30.96 2.05
C PRO A 331 35.67 -30.65 0.60
N ASP A 332 36.91 -30.17 0.41
CA ASP A 332 37.52 -30.01 -0.91
C ASP A 332 37.29 -31.31 -1.71
N PRO A 333 36.85 -31.25 -2.97
CA PRO A 333 36.76 -32.44 -3.79
C PRO A 333 38.16 -33.05 -3.91
N ASP A 334 38.31 -34.29 -3.43
CA ASP A 334 39.59 -35.03 -3.43
C ASP A 334 40.31 -34.94 -4.79
N PRO A 335 41.63 -34.70 -4.81
CA PRO A 335 42.40 -34.81 -6.04
C PRO A 335 42.43 -36.29 -6.46
N THR A 336 41.87 -36.59 -7.63
CA THR A 336 41.97 -37.91 -8.26
C THR A 336 43.43 -38.33 -8.39
N PRO A 337 43.83 -39.55 -7.98
CA PRO A 337 45.21 -40.01 -8.17
C PRO A 337 45.45 -40.38 -9.63
N ASP A 338 46.61 -39.96 -10.13
CA ASP A 338 47.12 -40.24 -11.47
C ASP A 338 47.04 -41.73 -11.86
N GLY A 339 46.51 -41.97 -13.06
CA GLY A 339 46.67 -43.21 -13.81
C GLY A 339 47.25 -42.89 -15.17
N ASP A 340 48.49 -43.33 -15.36
CA ASP A 340 49.42 -43.20 -16.49
C ASP A 340 48.82 -43.07 -17.90
N GLY A 341 49.47 -42.22 -18.69
CA GLY A 341 49.07 -41.88 -20.04
C GLY A 341 49.32 -42.93 -21.12
N ASP A 342 48.67 -42.71 -22.25
CA ASP A 342 49.28 -42.89 -23.58
C ASP A 342 48.50 -42.03 -24.59
N GLY A 343 49.21 -41.53 -25.59
CA GLY A 343 48.78 -40.48 -26.49
C GLY A 343 47.72 -40.88 -27.53
N GLY A 344 47.11 -39.87 -28.13
CA GLY A 344 46.39 -40.02 -29.38
C GLY A 344 45.19 -39.08 -29.53
N ALA A 345 45.43 -37.87 -30.04
CA ALA A 345 44.52 -37.32 -31.05
C ALA A 345 44.94 -37.96 -32.39
N PRO A 346 44.05 -38.24 -33.38
CA PRO A 346 43.06 -37.26 -33.82
C PRO A 346 41.72 -37.78 -34.41
N ARG A 347 40.74 -36.87 -34.38
CA ARG A 347 39.81 -36.49 -35.46
C ARG A 347 38.58 -37.35 -35.83
N PRO A 348 37.57 -36.68 -36.43
CA PRO A 348 36.15 -36.95 -36.30
C PRO A 348 35.60 -37.69 -37.53
N ASP A 349 34.34 -38.11 -37.51
CA ASP A 349 33.51 -38.08 -38.72
C ASP A 349 32.00 -38.23 -38.41
N THR A 350 31.26 -37.26 -38.98
CA THR A 350 29.96 -37.32 -39.69
C THR A 350 28.73 -37.89 -38.98
N ALA A 351 27.63 -37.15 -38.76
CA ALA A 351 26.72 -36.40 -39.65
C ALA A 351 25.40 -37.18 -39.90
N GLU A 352 24.36 -36.40 -40.21
CA GLU A 352 22.99 -36.74 -40.65
C GLU A 352 21.93 -36.77 -39.51
N GLU A 353 21.09 -35.72 -39.43
CA GLU A 353 19.79 -35.54 -40.12
C GLU A 353 18.70 -36.44 -39.48
N ALA A 354 17.45 -36.08 -39.25
CA ALA A 354 16.64 -34.87 -39.39
C ALA A 354 15.32 -35.14 -38.61
N GLU A 355 14.60 -34.06 -38.32
CA GLU A 355 13.13 -33.97 -38.24
C GLU A 355 12.27 -34.97 -37.43
N SER A 356 11.75 -34.40 -36.33
CA SER A 356 10.31 -34.21 -36.07
C SER A 356 9.43 -35.34 -35.50
N SER A 357 8.54 -34.84 -34.62
CA SER A 357 7.16 -35.27 -34.36
C SER A 357 6.89 -36.24 -33.21
N GLN A 358 6.16 -35.66 -32.24
CA GLN A 358 4.95 -36.15 -31.58
C GLN A 358 4.95 -37.50 -30.84
N GLY A 359 4.25 -37.50 -29.70
CA GLY A 359 3.49 -38.68 -29.28
C GLY A 359 3.66 -39.07 -27.82
N SER A 360 2.69 -38.63 -27.03
CA SER A 360 2.16 -39.23 -25.79
C SER A 360 2.33 -40.74 -25.58
N SER A 361 2.44 -41.13 -24.30
CA SER A 361 2.09 -42.44 -23.72
C SER A 361 1.55 -42.19 -22.30
N GLU A 362 0.30 -42.49 -21.90
CA GLU A 362 -0.32 -43.81 -21.64
C GLU A 362 0.64 -44.78 -20.89
N SER A 363 0.29 -45.56 -19.86
CA SER A 363 -0.88 -45.69 -18.97
C SER A 363 -0.61 -46.84 -17.98
N SER A 364 -1.03 -46.70 -16.71
CA SER A 364 -1.67 -47.76 -15.87
C SER A 364 -0.86 -48.98 -15.33
N PRO A 365 -1.41 -49.82 -14.42
CA PRO A 365 -2.19 -49.58 -13.18
C PRO A 365 -1.84 -50.56 -12.01
N GLY A 366 -2.48 -50.42 -10.84
CA GLY A 366 -2.52 -51.47 -9.81
C GLY A 366 -3.41 -51.15 -8.60
N THR A 367 -4.49 -51.92 -8.45
CA THR A 367 -5.55 -51.84 -7.43
C THR A 367 -5.25 -52.76 -6.24
N GLU A 368 -5.64 -52.43 -5.01
CA GLU A 368 -6.42 -53.31 -4.11
C GLU A 368 -6.81 -52.64 -2.77
N SER A 369 -7.93 -53.12 -2.23
CA SER A 369 -8.76 -52.60 -1.14
C SER A 369 -8.65 -53.42 0.16
N SER A 370 -8.76 -52.79 1.33
CA SER A 370 -9.25 -53.46 2.56
C SER A 370 -9.79 -52.47 3.62
N GLU A 371 -10.89 -52.89 4.26
CA GLU A 371 -11.71 -52.20 5.27
C GLU A 371 -11.19 -52.38 6.72
N PRO A 372 -11.80 -51.72 7.75
CA PRO A 372 -11.09 -51.20 8.92
C PRO A 372 -11.26 -52.02 10.22
N ARG A 373 -10.35 -51.81 11.20
CA ARG A 373 -10.65 -52.03 12.63
C ARG A 373 -9.97 -50.99 13.55
N PRO A 374 -10.56 -50.72 14.74
CA PRO A 374 -10.36 -49.49 15.47
C PRO A 374 -9.38 -49.64 16.63
N THR A 375 -8.62 -48.58 16.91
CA THR A 375 -8.02 -48.37 18.23
C THR A 375 -8.17 -46.91 18.61
N GLY A 376 -8.92 -46.68 19.68
CA GLY A 376 -9.01 -45.38 20.32
C GLY A 376 -7.74 -45.10 21.11
N ALA A 377 -7.19 -43.91 20.91
CA ALA A 377 -6.40 -43.22 21.90
C ALA A 377 -6.61 -41.72 21.70
N SER A 378 -7.07 -41.09 22.76
CA SER A 378 -7.30 -39.66 22.93
C SER A 378 -6.03 -38.85 22.64
N SER A 379 -6.12 -37.94 21.68
CA SER A 379 -5.28 -36.74 21.64
C SER A 379 -6.18 -35.53 21.36
N ASP A 380 -6.02 -34.51 22.20
CA ASP A 380 -6.60 -33.19 22.03
C ASP A 380 -6.30 -32.68 20.61
N LYS A 381 -7.31 -32.72 19.74
CA LYS A 381 -7.23 -32.02 18.46
C LYS A 381 -7.48 -30.55 18.71
N GLN A 382 -6.38 -29.82 18.84
CA GLN A 382 -6.29 -28.40 18.55
C GLN A 382 -7.10 -28.07 17.28
N ALA A 383 -7.79 -26.94 17.36
CA ALA A 383 -8.67 -26.42 16.32
C ALA A 383 -8.00 -26.45 14.95
N GLY A 384 -8.61 -27.16 14.00
CA GLY A 384 -8.18 -27.19 12.62
C GLY A 384 -8.11 -25.79 12.03
N THR A 385 -6.94 -25.48 11.47
CA THR A 385 -6.64 -24.35 10.61
C THR A 385 -7.75 -24.15 9.57
N PRO A 386 -8.29 -22.92 9.36
CA PRO A 386 -9.29 -22.70 8.32
C PRO A 386 -8.73 -23.08 6.95
N GLY A 387 -9.37 -24.04 6.28
CA GLY A 387 -8.90 -24.68 5.06
C GLY A 387 -8.80 -23.77 3.83
N ALA A 388 -7.91 -24.20 2.93
CA ALA A 388 -7.77 -23.90 1.50
C ALA A 388 -8.13 -22.47 1.03
N GLN A 389 -7.09 -21.74 0.62
CA GLN A 389 -7.12 -20.41 0.03
C GLN A 389 -8.09 -20.32 -1.18
N PHE A 390 -9.29 -19.77 -0.96
CA PHE A 390 -10.21 -19.40 -2.04
C PHE A 390 -9.68 -18.17 -2.80
N ARG A 391 -9.20 -18.34 -4.05
CA ARG A 391 -8.88 -17.22 -4.97
C ARG A 391 -10.18 -16.66 -5.56
N ALA A 392 -10.71 -15.56 -5.03
CA ALA A 392 -11.83 -14.86 -5.67
C ALA A 392 -11.41 -14.21 -7.00
N ARG A 393 -12.24 -14.37 -8.06
CA ARG A 393 -12.11 -13.62 -9.32
C ARG A 393 -13.42 -12.89 -9.69
N LEU A 394 -13.19 -11.90 -10.55
CA LEU A 394 -13.95 -10.70 -10.93
C LEU A 394 -15.48 -10.80 -11.02
N ILE A 395 -16.17 -9.79 -10.46
CA ILE A 395 -17.58 -9.50 -10.74
C ILE A 395 -17.63 -8.14 -11.45
N GLU A 396 -17.91 -8.09 -12.75
CA GLU A 396 -17.99 -6.84 -13.51
C GLU A 396 -19.42 -6.30 -13.53
N VAL A 397 -19.59 -4.99 -13.35
CA VAL A 397 -20.87 -4.33 -13.65
C VAL A 397 -20.90 -4.02 -15.15
N PRO A 398 -21.98 -4.37 -15.89
CA PRO A 398 -22.11 -4.08 -17.31
C PRO A 398 -22.01 -2.59 -17.66
N GLY A 399 -21.51 -2.26 -18.85
CA GLY A 399 -21.43 -0.90 -19.41
C GLY A 399 -20.10 -0.14 -19.19
N VAL A 400 -20.05 1.10 -19.70
CA VAL A 400 -18.91 2.03 -19.56
C VAL A 400 -19.34 3.21 -18.67
N GLY A 401 -18.69 3.38 -17.52
CA GLY A 401 -18.98 4.45 -16.55
C GLY A 401 -18.18 5.73 -16.78
N GLU A 402 -18.37 6.71 -15.90
CA GLU A 402 -17.56 7.95 -15.83
C GLU A 402 -17.00 8.15 -14.40
N GLY A 403 -16.93 7.08 -13.60
CA GLY A 403 -16.59 7.10 -12.17
C GLY A 403 -15.11 7.25 -11.82
N ALA A 404 -14.86 7.38 -10.52
CA ALA A 404 -13.54 7.51 -9.93
C ALA A 404 -12.58 6.36 -10.32
N PRO A 405 -11.27 6.61 -10.47
CA PRO A 405 -10.32 5.63 -11.00
C PRO A 405 -10.17 4.38 -10.09
N GLY A 406 -10.38 3.19 -10.68
CA GLY A 406 -10.23 1.87 -10.08
C GLY A 406 -9.80 0.83 -11.12
N ARG A 407 -10.03 -0.48 -10.91
CA ARG A 407 -9.56 -1.55 -11.84
C ARG A 407 -10.66 -2.50 -12.32
N ARG A 408 -11.92 -2.32 -11.89
CA ARG A 408 -12.98 -3.34 -12.08
C ARG A 408 -13.76 -3.16 -13.38
N SER A 409 -14.11 -1.95 -13.78
CA SER A 409 -14.94 -1.72 -14.98
C SER A 409 -14.44 -0.56 -15.83
N ARG A 410 -14.82 -0.52 -17.11
CA ARG A 410 -14.37 0.52 -18.04
C ARG A 410 -15.00 1.87 -17.67
N SER A 411 -14.20 2.93 -17.69
CA SER A 411 -14.70 4.29 -17.51
C SER A 411 -14.06 5.29 -18.46
N ARG A 412 -14.79 6.36 -18.78
CA ARG A 412 -14.23 7.57 -19.40
C ARG A 412 -13.63 8.42 -18.28
N SER A 413 -12.34 8.71 -18.35
CA SER A 413 -11.60 9.31 -17.24
C SER A 413 -10.68 10.44 -17.72
N SER A 414 -10.21 11.27 -16.78
CA SER A 414 -9.13 12.25 -16.99
C SER A 414 -7.73 11.62 -17.02
N HIS A 415 -7.63 10.32 -16.69
CA HIS A 415 -6.40 9.54 -16.54
C HIS A 415 -6.54 8.16 -17.19
N GLY A 416 -5.64 7.81 -18.11
CA GLY A 416 -5.72 6.56 -18.86
C GLY A 416 -5.09 6.69 -20.25
N ARG A 417 -5.23 5.65 -21.07
CA ARG A 417 -4.74 5.67 -22.45
C ARG A 417 -5.54 6.69 -23.24
N SER A 418 -4.86 7.59 -23.95
CA SER A 418 -5.52 8.52 -24.89
C SER A 418 -6.13 7.71 -26.03
N VAL A 419 -7.45 7.81 -26.20
CA VAL A 419 -8.17 7.04 -27.23
C VAL A 419 -8.61 7.93 -28.38
N ARG A 420 -8.99 9.19 -28.10
CA ARG A 420 -9.39 10.14 -29.15
C ARG A 420 -9.11 11.61 -28.81
N PRO A 421 -8.88 12.47 -29.83
CA PRO A 421 -8.85 13.91 -29.65
C PRO A 421 -10.27 14.48 -29.46
N THR A 422 -10.37 15.64 -28.81
CA THR A 422 -11.59 16.46 -28.71
C THR A 422 -11.28 17.94 -28.91
N ALA A 423 -12.25 18.72 -29.37
CA ALA A 423 -12.15 20.18 -29.41
C ALA A 423 -12.47 20.83 -28.06
N GLU A 424 -13.01 20.07 -27.10
CA GLU A 424 -13.29 20.54 -25.74
C GLU A 424 -12.00 20.86 -24.98
N ARG A 425 -11.91 22.07 -24.44
CA ARG A 425 -10.78 22.54 -23.63
C ARG A 425 -10.84 21.96 -22.21
N GLY A 426 -9.68 21.82 -21.56
CA GLY A 426 -9.56 21.39 -20.16
C GLY A 426 -9.38 19.88 -19.93
N LYS A 427 -9.25 19.06 -20.98
CA LYS A 427 -9.06 17.59 -20.88
C LYS A 427 -7.62 17.12 -21.15
N GLY A 428 -6.62 17.93 -20.80
CA GLY A 428 -5.20 17.70 -21.14
C GLY A 428 -4.90 17.84 -22.64
N LEU A 429 -3.63 17.82 -23.05
CA LEU A 429 -3.23 18.04 -24.45
C LEU A 429 -3.15 16.73 -25.25
N HIS A 430 -3.85 16.64 -26.38
CA HIS A 430 -3.68 15.57 -27.36
C HIS A 430 -2.67 16.01 -28.42
N LEU A 431 -1.38 15.72 -28.20
CA LEU A 431 -0.26 16.25 -29.00
C LEU A 431 -0.44 15.97 -30.51
N ILE A 432 -0.67 14.70 -30.88
CA ILE A 432 -0.87 14.28 -32.27
C ILE A 432 -2.08 14.99 -32.90
N GLY A 433 -3.16 15.15 -32.14
CA GLY A 433 -4.40 15.75 -32.64
C GLY A 433 -4.27 17.25 -32.82
N THR A 434 -3.52 17.89 -31.92
CA THR A 434 -3.16 19.31 -32.00
C THR A 434 -2.25 19.57 -33.20
N LEU A 435 -1.29 18.68 -33.45
CA LEU A 435 -0.40 18.77 -34.61
C LEU A 435 -1.16 18.57 -35.93
N PHE A 436 -2.08 17.61 -36.01
CA PHE A 436 -2.93 17.44 -37.20
C PHE A 436 -3.83 18.65 -37.45
N ALA A 437 -4.50 19.15 -36.40
CA ALA A 437 -5.33 20.36 -36.50
C ALA A 437 -4.52 21.59 -36.95
N ALA A 438 -3.30 21.74 -36.43
CA ALA A 438 -2.41 22.80 -36.87
C ALA A 438 -1.92 22.57 -38.30
N ALA A 439 -1.58 21.33 -38.68
CA ALA A 439 -1.05 20.97 -39.99
C ALA A 439 -2.00 21.34 -41.13
N GLU A 440 -3.31 21.10 -40.96
CA GLU A 440 -4.36 21.45 -41.93
C GLU A 440 -4.40 22.97 -42.22
N GLN A 441 -4.02 23.78 -41.24
CA GLN A 441 -4.13 25.24 -41.30
C GLN A 441 -2.82 25.92 -41.77
N GLN A 442 -1.77 25.15 -42.08
CA GLN A 442 -0.45 25.74 -42.36
C GLN A 442 -0.36 26.50 -43.68
N VAL A 443 -1.09 26.04 -44.70
CA VAL A 443 -1.12 26.70 -46.01
C VAL A 443 -1.77 28.07 -45.88
N GLU A 444 -2.92 28.15 -45.20
CA GLU A 444 -3.65 29.40 -44.96
C GLU A 444 -2.86 30.36 -44.06
N ARG A 445 -2.03 29.83 -43.15
CA ARG A 445 -1.12 30.61 -42.30
C ARG A 445 0.20 30.99 -43.00
N GLY A 446 0.31 30.74 -44.30
CA GLY A 446 1.45 31.13 -45.13
C GLY A 446 2.75 30.46 -44.72
N ARG A 447 2.71 29.22 -44.21
CA ARG A 447 3.93 28.44 -43.96
C ARG A 447 4.37 27.74 -45.24
N THR A 448 5.52 28.15 -45.76
CA THR A 448 6.17 27.54 -46.94
C THR A 448 7.36 26.64 -46.55
N SER A 449 7.99 26.88 -45.41
CA SER A 449 9.04 26.03 -44.81
C SER A 449 9.19 26.34 -43.30
N GLY A 450 10.04 25.61 -42.58
CA GLY A 450 10.33 25.88 -41.15
C GLY A 450 9.31 25.28 -40.18
N ARG A 451 9.21 25.81 -38.95
CA ARG A 451 8.39 25.25 -37.85
C ARG A 451 6.88 25.42 -38.09
N LEU A 452 6.05 24.51 -37.54
CA LEU A 452 4.58 24.62 -37.55
C LEU A 452 4.14 25.88 -36.78
N LYS A 453 3.29 26.72 -37.39
CA LYS A 453 2.67 27.87 -36.73
C LYS A 453 1.43 27.40 -35.96
N LEU A 454 1.52 27.37 -34.63
CA LEU A 454 0.44 26.95 -33.73
C LEU A 454 -0.43 28.15 -33.33
N ALA A 455 -1.74 27.94 -33.27
CA ALA A 455 -2.72 28.89 -32.76
C ALA A 455 -3.56 28.27 -31.63
N PRO A 456 -4.14 29.06 -30.71
CA PRO A 456 -4.98 28.55 -29.62
C PRO A 456 -6.21 27.73 -30.08
N ALA A 457 -6.61 27.87 -31.35
CA ALA A 457 -7.69 27.10 -31.96
C ALA A 457 -7.28 25.67 -32.36
N ASP A 458 -5.98 25.38 -32.43
CA ASP A 458 -5.47 24.04 -32.82
C ASP A 458 -5.42 23.08 -31.65
N LEU A 459 -5.39 23.61 -30.42
CA LEU A 459 -5.30 22.81 -29.21
C LEU A 459 -6.45 21.78 -29.18
N ARG A 460 -6.08 20.51 -29.03
CA ARG A 460 -7.02 19.39 -28.87
C ARG A 460 -6.91 18.82 -27.48
N GLY A 461 -8.06 18.59 -26.85
CA GLY A 461 -8.19 17.83 -25.61
C GLY A 461 -7.93 16.34 -25.83
N ALA A 462 -7.40 15.64 -24.82
CA ALA A 462 -7.23 14.18 -24.87
C ALA A 462 -8.35 13.47 -24.10
N ILE A 463 -9.18 12.70 -24.79
CA ILE A 463 -10.15 11.83 -24.11
C ILE A 463 -9.47 10.51 -23.80
N LYS A 464 -9.42 10.21 -22.51
CA LYS A 464 -8.73 9.04 -21.97
C LYS A 464 -9.75 8.01 -21.48
N GLU A 465 -9.44 6.74 -21.71
CA GLU A 465 -10.21 5.62 -21.16
C GLU A 465 -9.43 5.02 -19.99
N GLY A 466 -10.11 4.91 -18.85
CA GLY A 466 -9.61 4.37 -17.60
C GLY A 466 -10.44 3.19 -17.12
N ARG A 467 -10.18 2.77 -15.88
CA ARG A 467 -11.01 1.79 -15.17
C ARG A 467 -11.53 2.45 -13.89
N GLU A 468 -12.68 2.01 -13.39
CA GLU A 468 -13.33 2.52 -12.16
C GLU A 468 -13.49 1.44 -11.08
N GLY A 469 -13.66 1.87 -9.83
CA GLY A 469 -14.00 1.03 -8.68
C GLY A 469 -15.49 1.14 -8.35
N ASN A 470 -16.10 0.04 -7.91
CA ASN A 470 -17.54 -0.04 -7.61
C ASN A 470 -17.82 0.12 -6.11
N LEU A 471 -19.08 0.35 -5.76
CA LEU A 471 -19.60 0.11 -4.40
C LEU A 471 -20.18 -1.30 -4.36
N ILE A 472 -19.67 -2.16 -3.49
CA ILE A 472 -20.19 -3.52 -3.27
C ILE A 472 -20.92 -3.54 -1.94
N VAL A 473 -22.21 -3.87 -1.97
CA VAL A 473 -23.06 -3.98 -0.78
C VAL A 473 -23.39 -5.44 -0.54
N PHE A 474 -22.78 -6.02 0.49
CA PHE A 474 -23.08 -7.39 0.91
C PHE A 474 -24.31 -7.39 1.81
N VAL A 475 -25.32 -8.18 1.46
CA VAL A 475 -26.48 -8.47 2.30
C VAL A 475 -26.33 -9.90 2.80
N VAL A 476 -25.92 -10.07 4.06
CA VAL A 476 -25.61 -11.38 4.65
C VAL A 476 -26.75 -11.82 5.57
N ASP A 477 -27.33 -12.99 5.27
CA ASP A 477 -28.30 -13.64 6.14
C ASP A 477 -27.61 -14.24 7.39
N ALA A 478 -28.05 -13.83 8.58
CA ALA A 478 -27.49 -14.25 9.86
C ALA A 478 -28.45 -15.10 10.71
N SER A 479 -29.47 -15.69 10.08
CA SER A 479 -30.55 -16.42 10.75
C SER A 479 -30.11 -17.72 11.45
N GLY A 480 -31.00 -18.33 12.23
CA GLY A 480 -30.72 -19.54 13.01
C GLY A 480 -30.30 -20.77 12.18
N SER A 481 -30.70 -20.85 10.91
CA SER A 481 -30.24 -21.88 9.97
C SER A 481 -28.77 -21.74 9.61
N MET A 482 -28.17 -20.57 9.79
CA MET A 482 -26.74 -20.26 9.60
C MET A 482 -25.87 -20.60 10.82
N ALA A 483 -26.46 -21.09 11.91
CA ALA A 483 -25.75 -21.36 13.18
C ALA A 483 -24.84 -22.61 13.16
N ALA A 484 -24.88 -23.42 12.09
CA ALA A 484 -23.95 -24.53 11.93
C ALA A 484 -22.52 -23.98 11.71
N ARG A 485 -21.57 -24.39 12.58
CA ARG A 485 -20.17 -23.91 12.58
C ARG A 485 -19.52 -23.95 11.20
N ASP A 486 -19.74 -25.01 10.43
CA ASP A 486 -19.14 -25.20 9.11
C ASP A 486 -19.70 -24.24 8.06
N ARG A 487 -21.01 -23.91 8.14
CA ARG A 487 -21.67 -22.98 7.21
C ARG A 487 -21.29 -21.53 7.48
N LEU A 488 -21.23 -21.14 8.74
CA LEU A 488 -20.77 -19.80 9.10
C LEU A 488 -19.30 -19.61 8.71
N SER A 489 -18.46 -20.64 8.90
CA SER A 489 -17.06 -20.62 8.46
C SER A 489 -16.95 -20.47 6.94
N ALA A 490 -17.72 -21.22 6.16
CA ALA A 490 -17.72 -21.14 4.69
C ALA A 490 -18.22 -19.77 4.18
N VAL A 491 -19.29 -19.22 4.74
CA VAL A 491 -19.84 -17.92 4.36
C VAL A 491 -18.90 -16.79 4.77
N THR A 492 -18.33 -16.85 5.97
CA THR A 492 -17.33 -15.87 6.42
C THR A 492 -16.08 -15.95 5.54
N GLY A 493 -15.61 -17.14 5.19
CA GLY A 493 -14.50 -17.35 4.27
C GLY A 493 -14.77 -16.81 2.86
N ALA A 494 -15.98 -17.02 2.33
CA ALA A 494 -16.40 -16.49 1.04
C ALA A 494 -16.50 -14.95 1.05
N VAL A 495 -17.13 -14.37 2.07
CA VAL A 495 -17.23 -12.90 2.23
C VAL A 495 -15.85 -12.28 2.39
N LEU A 496 -14.94 -12.90 3.16
CA LEU A 496 -13.56 -12.44 3.32
C LEU A 496 -12.76 -12.52 2.01
N SER A 497 -12.93 -13.59 1.22
CA SER A 497 -12.29 -13.70 -0.09
C SER A 497 -12.79 -12.61 -1.06
N LEU A 498 -14.10 -12.34 -1.06
CA LEU A 498 -14.70 -11.28 -1.86
C LEU A 498 -14.29 -9.88 -1.37
N LEU A 499 -14.15 -9.66 -0.06
CA LEU A 499 -13.61 -8.44 0.54
C LEU A 499 -12.15 -8.20 0.14
N ARG A 500 -11.33 -9.25 0.13
CA ARG A 500 -9.92 -9.18 -0.31
C ARG A 500 -9.83 -8.79 -1.80
N ASP A 501 -10.67 -9.34 -2.67
CA ASP A 501 -10.74 -8.91 -4.09
C ASP A 501 -11.22 -7.46 -4.24
N ALA A 502 -12.24 -7.06 -3.46
CA ALA A 502 -12.75 -5.69 -3.45
C ALA A 502 -11.68 -4.67 -3.07
N TYR A 503 -10.82 -5.00 -2.09
CA TYR A 503 -9.66 -4.19 -1.71
C TYR A 503 -8.62 -4.07 -2.83
N GLN A 504 -8.20 -5.20 -3.41
CA GLN A 504 -7.21 -5.21 -4.49
C GLN A 504 -7.62 -4.36 -5.70
N ARG A 505 -8.93 -4.18 -5.91
CA ARG A 505 -9.51 -3.50 -7.08
C ARG A 505 -10.02 -2.09 -6.80
N ARG A 506 -9.88 -1.59 -5.56
CA ARG A 506 -10.31 -0.25 -5.10
C ARG A 506 -11.83 -0.06 -5.07
N ASP A 507 -12.58 -1.10 -4.69
CA ASP A 507 -14.02 -0.99 -4.45
C ASP A 507 -14.29 -0.46 -3.03
N LYS A 508 -15.37 0.30 -2.85
CA LYS A 508 -15.94 0.54 -1.51
C LYS A 508 -16.80 -0.64 -1.14
N VAL A 509 -16.76 -1.06 0.11
CA VAL A 509 -17.57 -2.17 0.59
C VAL A 509 -18.46 -1.73 1.75
N ALA A 510 -19.71 -2.18 1.71
CA ALA A 510 -20.63 -2.11 2.82
C ALA A 510 -21.16 -3.52 3.12
N VAL A 511 -21.43 -3.79 4.40
CA VAL A 511 -22.02 -5.06 4.86
C VAL A 511 -23.27 -4.76 5.66
N ILE A 512 -24.37 -5.34 5.22
CA ILE A 512 -25.68 -5.32 5.85
C ILE A 512 -25.96 -6.73 6.32
N THR A 513 -26.33 -6.88 7.59
CA THR A 513 -26.74 -8.17 8.14
C THR A 513 -28.24 -8.13 8.38
N VAL A 514 -28.92 -9.23 8.07
CA VAL A 514 -30.34 -9.40 8.38
C VAL A 514 -30.48 -10.41 9.51
N ARG A 515 -31.08 -9.97 10.62
CA ARG A 515 -31.22 -10.80 11.83
C ARG A 515 -32.47 -10.41 12.62
N GLY A 516 -33.21 -11.41 13.09
CA GLY A 516 -34.35 -11.19 13.98
C GLY A 516 -35.50 -10.51 13.24
N THR A 517 -35.84 -9.27 13.61
CA THR A 517 -36.90 -8.51 12.92
C THR A 517 -36.38 -7.36 12.08
N ASN A 518 -35.07 -7.07 12.10
CA ASN A 518 -34.47 -5.87 11.51
C ASN A 518 -33.27 -6.19 10.57
N ALA A 519 -32.92 -5.21 9.72
CA ALA A 519 -31.68 -5.20 8.94
C ALA A 519 -30.74 -4.10 9.46
N GLU A 520 -29.48 -4.44 9.74
CA GLU A 520 -28.50 -3.52 10.31
C GLU A 520 -27.28 -3.37 9.40
N THR A 521 -26.79 -2.13 9.27
CA THR A 521 -25.54 -1.84 8.55
C THR A 521 -24.37 -2.04 9.50
N VAL A 522 -23.81 -3.25 9.51
CA VAL A 522 -22.66 -3.61 10.35
C VAL A 522 -21.39 -2.90 9.87
N LEU A 523 -21.25 -2.76 8.55
CA LEU A 523 -20.15 -2.03 7.94
C LEU A 523 -20.71 -0.94 7.01
N PRO A 524 -20.56 0.35 7.34
CA PRO A 524 -20.86 1.42 6.39
C PRO A 524 -19.88 1.38 5.20
N PRO A 525 -20.18 2.02 4.06
CA PRO A 525 -19.29 2.07 2.91
C PRO A 525 -17.87 2.51 3.29
N THR A 526 -16.91 1.58 3.23
CA THR A 526 -15.51 1.82 3.56
C THR A 526 -14.59 1.17 2.52
N SER A 527 -13.39 1.72 2.37
CA SER A 527 -12.28 1.11 1.61
C SER A 527 -11.31 0.32 2.51
N SER A 528 -11.51 0.34 3.84
CA SER A 528 -10.67 -0.37 4.81
C SER A 528 -11.14 -1.82 5.01
N VAL A 529 -10.21 -2.76 4.88
CA VAL A 529 -10.44 -4.20 5.08
C VAL A 529 -10.45 -4.55 6.56
N ASP A 530 -9.58 -3.95 7.37
CA ASP A 530 -9.41 -4.34 8.78
C ASP A 530 -10.64 -4.00 9.64
N VAL A 531 -11.30 -2.87 9.32
CA VAL A 531 -12.59 -2.51 9.93
C VAL A 531 -13.67 -3.51 9.51
N ALA A 532 -13.66 -4.00 8.27
CA ALA A 532 -14.59 -5.01 7.79
C ALA A 532 -14.38 -6.36 8.49
N VAL A 533 -13.13 -6.79 8.63
CA VAL A 533 -12.73 -8.06 9.24
C VAL A 533 -13.05 -8.08 10.73
N THR A 534 -12.68 -7.04 11.47
CA THR A 534 -12.92 -6.93 12.93
C THR A 534 -14.42 -6.95 13.24
N ARG A 535 -15.24 -6.28 12.41
CA ARG A 535 -16.70 -6.26 12.61
C ARG A 535 -17.38 -7.57 12.21
N LEU A 536 -16.86 -8.29 11.22
CA LEU A 536 -17.36 -9.61 10.83
C LEU A 536 -17.05 -10.69 11.88
N ARG A 537 -15.89 -10.63 12.56
CA ARG A 537 -15.50 -11.56 13.64
C ARG A 537 -16.49 -11.57 14.81
N ASN A 538 -17.09 -10.41 15.10
CA ASN A 538 -18.02 -10.23 16.22
C ASN A 538 -19.49 -10.47 15.84
N MET A 539 -19.75 -10.99 14.64
CA MET A 539 -21.10 -11.21 14.13
C MET A 539 -21.79 -12.37 14.84
N LYS A 540 -22.79 -12.05 15.68
CA LYS A 540 -23.62 -13.04 16.38
C LYS A 540 -24.71 -13.57 15.44
N THR A 541 -24.81 -14.90 15.29
CA THR A 541 -25.86 -15.58 14.49
C THR A 541 -27.12 -15.88 15.31
N GLY A 542 -28.27 -16.06 14.64
CA GLY A 542 -29.52 -16.56 15.22
C GLY A 542 -30.74 -15.64 15.03
N GLY A 543 -31.95 -16.21 15.04
CA GLY A 543 -33.21 -15.46 14.83
C GLY A 543 -33.81 -15.69 13.43
N LYS A 544 -34.81 -14.87 13.07
CA LYS A 544 -35.49 -14.92 11.75
C LYS A 544 -34.71 -14.17 10.67
N SER A 545 -35.04 -14.37 9.39
CA SER A 545 -34.39 -13.81 8.19
C SER A 545 -35.28 -12.77 7.50
N PRO A 546 -35.28 -11.49 7.94
CA PRO A 546 -36.08 -10.43 7.34
C PRO A 546 -35.44 -9.91 6.03
N LEU A 547 -35.29 -10.76 5.02
CA LEU A 547 -34.63 -10.45 3.73
C LEU A 547 -35.23 -9.23 3.03
N ALA A 548 -36.55 -9.04 3.14
CA ALA A 548 -37.23 -7.85 2.61
C ALA A 548 -36.64 -6.54 3.16
N GLN A 549 -36.29 -6.52 4.45
CA GLN A 549 -35.68 -5.35 5.07
C GLN A 549 -34.22 -5.20 4.65
N GLY A 550 -33.50 -6.31 4.45
CA GLY A 550 -32.14 -6.30 3.91
C GLY A 550 -32.06 -5.63 2.54
N PHE A 551 -32.93 -6.02 1.61
CA PHE A 551 -32.99 -5.41 0.27
C PHE A 551 -33.39 -3.93 0.31
N LEU A 552 -34.37 -3.56 1.14
CA LEU A 552 -34.74 -2.15 1.31
C LEU A 552 -33.60 -1.32 1.91
N LYS A 553 -32.86 -1.88 2.87
CA LYS A 553 -31.70 -1.21 3.47
C LYS A 553 -30.53 -1.08 2.50
N ALA A 554 -30.29 -2.10 1.68
CA ALA A 554 -29.29 -2.04 0.61
C ALA A 554 -29.64 -0.94 -0.40
N ARG A 555 -30.91 -0.86 -0.82
CA ARG A 555 -31.42 0.21 -1.68
C ARG A 555 -31.20 1.60 -1.06
N GLU A 556 -31.60 1.78 0.21
CA GLU A 556 -31.41 3.04 0.93
C GLU A 556 -29.94 3.47 0.97
N LEU A 557 -29.04 2.53 1.29
CA LEU A 557 -27.60 2.78 1.37
C LEU A 557 -27.01 3.15 0.00
N VAL A 558 -27.38 2.44 -1.07
CA VAL A 558 -26.94 2.75 -2.44
C VAL A 558 -27.43 4.12 -2.88
N LEU A 559 -28.71 4.44 -2.66
CA LEU A 559 -29.28 5.74 -3.03
C LEU A 559 -28.62 6.88 -2.25
N ARG A 560 -28.33 6.68 -0.97
CA ARG A 560 -27.60 7.66 -0.15
C ARG A 560 -26.17 7.87 -0.63
N GLU A 561 -25.47 6.80 -0.97
CA GLU A 561 -24.09 6.90 -1.46
C GLU A 561 -24.03 7.51 -2.87
N ARG A 562 -25.04 7.29 -3.73
CA ARG A 562 -25.18 7.98 -5.03
C ARG A 562 -25.27 9.51 -4.90
N VAL A 563 -25.71 10.05 -3.76
CA VAL A 563 -25.67 11.51 -3.52
C VAL A 563 -24.24 11.99 -3.24
N ARG A 564 -23.43 11.17 -2.57
CA ARG A 564 -22.03 11.49 -2.21
C ARG A 564 -21.06 11.24 -3.36
N ASP A 565 -21.27 10.16 -4.12
CA ASP A 565 -20.46 9.76 -5.26
C ASP A 565 -21.37 9.30 -6.41
N PRO A 566 -21.91 10.25 -7.21
CA PRO A 566 -22.93 9.96 -8.24
C PRO A 566 -22.44 9.08 -9.38
N LEU A 567 -21.13 9.07 -9.62
CA LEU A 567 -20.51 8.38 -10.75
C LEU A 567 -20.07 6.96 -10.40
N ARG A 568 -20.12 6.57 -9.12
CA ARG A 568 -19.76 5.23 -8.66
C ARG A 568 -20.91 4.25 -8.84
N ARG A 569 -20.68 3.19 -9.63
CA ARG A 569 -21.66 2.12 -9.81
C ARG A 569 -21.72 1.21 -8.60
N ALA A 570 -22.93 0.74 -8.29
CA ALA A 570 -23.19 -0.14 -7.14
C ALA A 570 -23.55 -1.56 -7.60
N LEU A 571 -23.08 -2.53 -6.83
CA LEU A 571 -23.37 -3.96 -6.95
C LEU A 571 -23.89 -4.47 -5.60
N VAL A 572 -25.07 -5.07 -5.58
CA VAL A 572 -25.61 -5.73 -4.38
C VAL A 572 -25.32 -7.22 -4.47
N VAL A 573 -24.66 -7.78 -3.46
CA VAL A 573 -24.37 -9.22 -3.35
C VAL A 573 -25.13 -9.77 -2.15
N ALA A 574 -26.18 -10.54 -2.39
CA ALA A 574 -27.00 -11.13 -1.33
C ALA A 574 -26.57 -12.58 -1.06
N LEU A 575 -26.15 -12.88 0.16
CA LEU A 575 -25.83 -14.22 0.64
C LEU A 575 -26.98 -14.70 1.51
N THR A 576 -27.74 -15.68 1.03
CA THR A 576 -28.94 -16.17 1.72
C THR A 576 -29.19 -17.65 1.43
N ASP A 577 -29.79 -18.34 2.39
CA ASP A 577 -30.33 -19.70 2.22
C ASP A 577 -31.78 -19.70 1.67
N GLY A 578 -32.29 -18.52 1.29
CA GLY A 578 -33.62 -18.33 0.72
C GLY A 578 -34.77 -18.36 1.73
N ARG A 579 -34.51 -18.65 3.01
CA ARG A 579 -35.57 -18.82 4.03
C ARG A 579 -36.02 -17.48 4.59
N ALA A 580 -36.72 -16.69 3.77
CA ALA A 580 -37.35 -15.45 4.22
C ALA A 580 -38.33 -15.75 5.38
N THR A 581 -37.95 -15.36 6.59
CA THR A 581 -38.75 -15.59 7.80
C THR A 581 -38.89 -14.28 8.56
N GLY A 582 -40.13 -13.89 8.90
CA GLY A 582 -40.39 -12.65 9.64
C GLY A 582 -41.58 -11.87 9.10
N GLY A 583 -42.64 -11.75 9.92
CA GLY A 583 -43.88 -11.03 9.58
C GLY A 583 -44.85 -11.87 8.76
N THR A 584 -45.95 -11.23 8.33
CA THR A 584 -46.93 -11.79 7.39
C THR A 584 -46.39 -11.74 5.96
N ASP A 585 -46.55 -12.84 5.22
CA ASP A 585 -46.03 -13.03 3.84
C ASP A 585 -44.55 -12.60 3.64
N PRO A 586 -43.60 -13.26 4.31
CA PRO A 586 -42.20 -12.87 4.28
C PRO A 586 -41.56 -13.01 2.89
N VAL A 587 -41.98 -14.01 2.10
CA VAL A 587 -41.45 -14.26 0.74
C VAL A 587 -41.99 -13.22 -0.24
N GLY A 588 -43.31 -12.94 -0.25
CA GLY A 588 -43.88 -11.93 -1.14
C GLY A 588 -43.33 -10.53 -0.87
N ARG A 589 -43.12 -10.17 0.40
CA ARG A 589 -42.46 -8.90 0.78
C ARG A 589 -41.01 -8.83 0.30
N ALA A 590 -40.27 -9.93 0.37
CA ALA A 590 -38.90 -9.98 -0.12
C ALA A 590 -38.83 -9.83 -1.64
N ARG A 591 -39.76 -10.43 -2.40
CA ARG A 591 -39.89 -10.24 -3.85
C ARG A 591 -40.16 -8.78 -4.23
N ILE A 592 -41.09 -8.11 -3.54
CA ILE A 592 -41.39 -6.69 -3.78
C ILE A 592 -40.16 -5.81 -3.47
N ALA A 593 -39.44 -6.10 -2.38
CA ALA A 593 -38.23 -5.36 -2.02
C ALA A 593 -37.10 -5.57 -3.04
N ALA A 594 -36.90 -6.80 -3.52
CA ALA A 594 -35.97 -7.13 -4.60
C ALA A 594 -36.33 -6.39 -5.90
N GLY A 595 -37.61 -6.39 -6.30
CA GLY A 595 -38.08 -5.66 -7.47
C GLY A 595 -37.82 -4.15 -7.41
N ARG A 596 -37.84 -3.55 -6.21
CA ARG A 596 -37.47 -2.13 -6.01
C ARG A 596 -35.98 -1.84 -6.16
N VAL A 597 -35.11 -2.81 -5.84
CA VAL A 597 -33.67 -2.71 -6.10
C VAL A 597 -33.42 -2.79 -7.62
N ALA A 598 -34.12 -3.71 -8.30
CA ALA A 598 -34.04 -3.86 -9.75
C ALA A 598 -34.51 -2.61 -10.51
N SER A 599 -35.61 -1.98 -10.07
CA SER A 599 -36.16 -0.77 -10.72
C SER A 599 -35.18 0.42 -10.70
N ASP A 600 -34.28 0.48 -9.73
CA ASP A 600 -33.25 1.52 -9.61
C ASP A 600 -31.98 1.23 -10.45
N LYS A 601 -32.02 0.17 -11.27
CA LYS A 601 -30.94 -0.31 -12.14
C LYS A 601 -29.65 -0.61 -11.36
N ILE A 602 -29.80 -1.23 -10.19
CA ILE A 602 -28.67 -1.65 -9.35
C ILE A 602 -28.27 -3.07 -9.75
N ALA A 603 -27.03 -3.27 -10.18
CA ALA A 603 -26.53 -4.59 -10.50
C ALA A 603 -26.60 -5.47 -9.25
N SER A 604 -27.03 -6.72 -9.40
CA SER A 604 -27.29 -7.60 -8.27
C SER A 604 -26.81 -9.03 -8.54
N VAL A 605 -26.34 -9.71 -7.50
CA VAL A 605 -26.00 -11.14 -7.51
C VAL A 605 -26.54 -11.77 -6.24
N VAL A 606 -27.15 -12.94 -6.37
CA VAL A 606 -27.57 -13.77 -5.22
C VAL A 606 -26.68 -15.00 -5.15
N VAL A 607 -26.10 -15.20 -3.97
CA VAL A 607 -25.31 -16.37 -3.60
C VAL A 607 -26.19 -17.26 -2.73
N ASP A 608 -26.52 -18.44 -3.25
CA ASP A 608 -27.31 -19.46 -2.55
C ASP A 608 -26.46 -20.21 -1.54
N CYS A 609 -26.80 -20.05 -0.26
CA CYS A 609 -26.15 -20.72 0.87
C CYS A 609 -26.91 -21.99 1.33
N GLU A 610 -27.92 -22.47 0.59
CA GLU A 610 -28.69 -23.65 0.95
C GLU A 610 -27.85 -24.94 0.82
N SER A 611 -27.88 -25.79 1.87
CA SER A 611 -27.18 -27.08 1.91
C SER A 611 -28.11 -28.18 2.42
N GLY A 612 -28.24 -29.29 1.69
CA GLY A 612 -29.05 -30.45 2.08
C GLY A 612 -29.76 -31.14 0.91
N MET A 613 -30.35 -32.32 1.15
CA MET A 613 -31.08 -33.10 0.14
C MET A 613 -32.44 -32.49 -0.27
N VAL A 614 -32.96 -31.53 0.50
CA VAL A 614 -34.20 -30.80 0.21
C VAL A 614 -33.86 -29.33 0.02
N ARG A 615 -34.05 -28.81 -1.20
CA ARG A 615 -33.81 -27.41 -1.57
C ARG A 615 -35.12 -26.67 -1.82
N LEU A 616 -35.26 -25.47 -1.27
CA LEU A 616 -36.44 -24.62 -1.44
C LEU A 616 -36.37 -23.77 -2.72
N GLY A 617 -35.16 -23.54 -3.26
CA GLY A 617 -34.96 -22.84 -4.55
C GLY A 617 -35.31 -21.34 -4.53
N LEU A 618 -35.52 -20.75 -3.35
CA LEU A 618 -35.96 -19.36 -3.19
C LEU A 618 -34.86 -18.35 -3.53
N ALA A 619 -33.58 -18.71 -3.41
CA ALA A 619 -32.46 -17.84 -3.80
C ALA A 619 -32.46 -17.55 -5.32
N ALA A 620 -32.81 -18.53 -6.16
CA ALA A 620 -32.95 -18.34 -7.61
C ALA A 620 -34.13 -17.42 -7.96
N ASP A 621 -35.24 -17.56 -7.23
CA ASP A 621 -36.42 -16.69 -7.38
C ASP A 621 -36.09 -15.23 -7.00
N PHE A 622 -35.33 -15.01 -5.93
CA PHE A 622 -34.86 -13.66 -5.58
C PHE A 622 -33.87 -13.09 -6.60
N ALA A 623 -32.99 -13.91 -7.18
CA ALA A 623 -32.09 -13.48 -8.25
C ALA A 623 -32.87 -12.98 -9.47
N ALA A 624 -33.92 -13.70 -9.87
CA ALA A 624 -34.82 -13.29 -10.94
C ALA A 624 -35.54 -11.98 -10.61
N CYS A 625 -36.06 -11.83 -9.38
CA CYS A 625 -36.71 -10.59 -8.93
C CYS A 625 -35.76 -9.39 -8.87
N LEU A 626 -34.48 -9.61 -8.60
CA LEU A 626 -33.43 -8.58 -8.61
C LEU A 626 -32.94 -8.23 -10.02
N GLY A 627 -33.32 -9.00 -11.05
CA GLY A 627 -32.73 -8.91 -12.39
C GLY A 627 -31.22 -9.19 -12.37
N GLY A 628 -30.79 -10.09 -11.48
CA GLY A 628 -29.38 -10.32 -11.15
C GLY A 628 -28.91 -11.75 -11.40
N GLY A 629 -27.61 -11.98 -11.23
CA GLY A 629 -27.01 -13.30 -11.38
C GLY A 629 -27.30 -14.22 -10.19
N TYR A 630 -27.34 -15.54 -10.44
CA TYR A 630 -27.50 -16.58 -9.42
C TYR A 630 -26.25 -17.47 -9.34
N VAL A 631 -25.73 -17.71 -8.15
CA VAL A 631 -24.54 -18.54 -7.91
C VAL A 631 -24.74 -19.41 -6.67
N ALA A 632 -24.42 -20.70 -6.71
CA ALA A 632 -24.42 -21.52 -5.50
C ALA A 632 -23.11 -21.36 -4.71
N LEU A 633 -23.16 -21.43 -3.38
CA LEU A 633 -21.99 -21.28 -2.51
C LEU A 633 -20.90 -22.33 -2.79
N ALA A 634 -21.28 -23.55 -3.18
CA ALA A 634 -20.35 -24.60 -3.59
C ALA A 634 -19.64 -24.30 -4.93
N ASP A 635 -20.33 -23.59 -5.83
CA ASP A 635 -19.83 -23.18 -7.15
C ASP A 635 -19.07 -21.85 -7.09
N LEU A 636 -18.96 -21.26 -5.89
CA LEU A 636 -18.19 -20.04 -5.61
C LEU A 636 -16.67 -20.31 -5.60
N SER A 637 -16.24 -21.33 -6.35
CA SER A 637 -14.86 -21.51 -6.78
C SER A 637 -14.54 -20.54 -7.92
N ALA A 638 -13.25 -20.25 -8.08
CA ALA A 638 -12.65 -19.07 -8.74
C ALA A 638 -13.06 -18.75 -10.20
N GLU A 639 -13.91 -19.54 -10.87
CA GLU A 639 -14.06 -19.50 -12.33
C GLU A 639 -15.45 -19.11 -12.87
N GLN A 640 -16.55 -19.15 -12.10
CA GLN A 640 -17.91 -19.08 -12.70
C GLN A 640 -18.72 -17.80 -12.45
N VAL A 641 -18.40 -16.96 -11.46
CA VAL A 641 -19.25 -15.82 -11.06
C VAL A 641 -19.34 -14.72 -12.13
N THR A 642 -18.30 -14.52 -12.95
CA THR A 642 -18.28 -13.46 -13.98
C THR A 642 -19.15 -13.79 -15.20
N ALA A 643 -19.30 -15.07 -15.53
CA ALA A 643 -20.08 -15.52 -16.70
C ALA A 643 -21.58 -15.28 -16.49
N VAL A 644 -22.05 -15.48 -15.26
CA VAL A 644 -23.46 -15.33 -14.89
C VAL A 644 -23.92 -13.86 -14.95
N VAL A 645 -23.05 -12.91 -14.60
CA VAL A 645 -23.39 -11.47 -14.65
C VAL A 645 -23.42 -10.92 -16.07
N ARG A 646 -22.67 -11.51 -17.02
CA ARG A 646 -22.76 -11.17 -18.45
C ARG A 646 -23.97 -11.79 -19.15
N ALA A 647 -24.50 -12.90 -18.65
CA ALA A 647 -25.69 -13.54 -19.21
C ALA A 647 -27.01 -12.88 -18.76
N ALA A 648 -26.97 -12.11 -17.66
CA ALA A 648 -28.14 -11.42 -17.08
C ALA A 648 -28.28 -9.94 -17.51
N ALA A 649 -27.35 -9.42 -18.33
CA ALA A 649 -27.33 -8.05 -18.85
C ALA A 649 -27.61 -8.05 -20.36
#